data_AF-A0A158Q8Q3-F1
#
_entry.id   AF-A0A158Q8Q3-F1
#
_cell.length_a   1.000
_cell.length_b   1.000
_cell.length_c   1.000
_cell.angle_alpha   90.00
_cell.angle_beta   90.00
_cell.angle_gamma   90.00
#
_symmetry.space_group_name_H-M   'P 1'
#
loop_
_entity.id
_entity.type
_entity.pdbx_description
1 polymer ?
#
loop_
_entity_poly.entity_id
_entity_poly.type
_entity_poly.pdbx_seq_one_letter_code
_entity_poly.pdbx_strand_id
1 'polypeptide(L)'
;MGSVSLPLLLLIQPIAVVLQDSFICLSIYVHMGFFLIVLVIVELLSSHWIFWPKFLGVFQCRKFNTILSLLLALFLTGAGFAVTRSAPVVNRVNVKIRDLPPSLDGFTIVLLTDIHIGPTVNRKRIEEIVAKTNALHADMIAISGDLVDGFLSNLVQPTLPLAKLKSKYGVYYTTGNHEYYYGDIDEWLHYFATKFNITVLRNENRNLCSSSGDCICIAGTDDLFTEKLRIPDHHMDGERALSGCSEKQPVVLLAHQPNGASKILRNTKKRIDLILSGHTHAGQFYIVWLLAYLKNDFLYGLYKIKNRDTQIYVSSGVNYWGPPVKMFNLCEITLLTLHYNRRRESFVLILENCWFQDMNLRIIRFPVIVASIISVTSIVFLDIFGSAIFGVNDVHDYRKGNRERQLSTVRFEFFTLPFSVFLYFRLIELAKYVLAYNSNGIITDRAAKHLQMITIGTILWLLLGHATLFLYFIPNLPRFFVTLSFLSIGLWYHVVIPLVIFAILTAAVTICHPFISKCLSKCSVLEAFCLNKNVQTTFTLIVAVFLSFFSYIFCDTNVSINVKDLPDSAKDIRFALISDIHAGATVFKEQVVDRVNSQEVDGVFIVGDVVDAPRNSIEDRVRPLQFLKPKTFYVSGNHEYYYGNASEWFDLFQQYGFKVLNNRHVLFRGICVAGVSDYSSGRSGLPDHLFQPVEALKGCPENTTTIVLSHNPASAEEIAFNNAHLRVDLILSGHTHAGQFYTVAPIVYWMLPYYYGLYQISLETQLFVTAGTFYQGAPMKMVWTSEIWIIKLHVAS
;
A
#
# COMPACT_ATOMS: atom_id res chain seq x y z
N MET A 1 -33.07 -61.36 2.32
CA MET A 1 -32.40 -60.67 1.20
C MET A 1 -31.74 -59.42 1.76
N GLY A 2 -30.42 -59.36 1.65
CA GLY A 2 -29.55 -58.62 2.56
C GLY A 2 -29.64 -57.10 2.47
N SER A 3 -29.53 -56.48 3.65
CA SER A 3 -29.14 -55.10 3.85
C SER A 3 -27.74 -54.88 3.27
N VAL A 4 -27.67 -54.30 2.08
CA VAL A 4 -26.43 -53.74 1.57
C VAL A 4 -26.13 -52.51 2.43
N SER A 5 -25.16 -52.65 3.32
CA SER A 5 -24.63 -51.55 4.13
C SER A 5 -24.08 -50.47 3.20
N LEU A 6 -24.27 -49.19 3.54
CA LEU A 6 -23.75 -48.02 2.82
C LEU A 6 -22.26 -48.12 2.38
N PRO A 7 -21.35 -48.84 3.10
CA PRO A 7 -19.98 -49.08 2.63
C PRO A 7 -19.88 -49.89 1.33
N LEU A 8 -20.86 -50.77 1.03
CA LEU A 8 -20.83 -51.60 -0.19
C LEU A 8 -21.20 -50.81 -1.47
N LEU A 9 -21.96 -49.72 -1.34
CA LEU A 9 -22.32 -48.85 -2.48
C LEU A 9 -21.13 -48.00 -2.95
N LEU A 10 -20.21 -47.65 -2.05
CA LEU A 10 -18.94 -46.98 -2.39
C LEU A 10 -17.96 -47.92 -3.13
N LEU A 11 -18.07 -49.24 -2.96
CA LEU A 11 -17.24 -50.24 -3.65
C LEU A 11 -17.64 -50.47 -5.12
N ILE A 12 -18.79 -49.96 -5.57
CA ILE A 12 -19.28 -50.13 -6.95
C ILE A 12 -19.01 -48.88 -7.81
N GLN A 13 -18.61 -47.75 -7.19
CA GLN A 13 -18.31 -46.54 -7.94
C GLN A 13 -16.88 -46.58 -8.52
N PRO A 14 -16.66 -46.03 -9.73
CA PRO A 14 -15.32 -45.89 -10.27
C PRO A 14 -14.42 -45.15 -9.26
N ILE A 15 -13.21 -45.65 -9.01
CA ILE A 15 -12.23 -45.07 -8.05
C ILE A 15 -12.06 -43.55 -8.23
N ALA A 16 -12.17 -43.06 -9.47
CA ALA A 16 -12.15 -41.63 -9.80
C ALA A 16 -13.26 -40.82 -9.12
N VAL A 17 -14.49 -41.35 -9.02
CA VAL A 17 -15.63 -40.69 -8.37
C VAL A 17 -15.40 -40.63 -6.86
N VAL A 18 -14.96 -41.73 -6.25
CA VAL A 18 -14.66 -41.79 -4.82
C VAL A 18 -13.54 -40.81 -4.44
N LEU A 19 -12.49 -40.70 -5.26
CA LEU A 19 -11.41 -39.74 -5.05
C LEU A 19 -11.88 -38.29 -5.19
N GLN A 20 -12.70 -38.00 -6.19
CA GLN A 20 -13.27 -36.68 -6.38
C GLN A 20 -14.16 -36.27 -5.20
N ASP A 21 -15.02 -37.16 -4.73
CA ASP A 21 -15.88 -36.93 -3.56
C ASP A 21 -15.05 -36.74 -2.29
N SER A 22 -13.97 -37.53 -2.13
CA SER A 22 -13.03 -37.38 -1.02
C SER A 22 -12.37 -36.00 -1.01
N PHE A 23 -11.97 -35.50 -2.18
CA PHE A 23 -11.41 -34.16 -2.32
C PHE A 23 -12.44 -33.04 -2.06
N ILE A 24 -13.70 -33.21 -2.50
CA ILE A 24 -14.78 -32.27 -2.19
C ILE A 24 -15.01 -32.22 -0.66
N CYS A 25 -15.04 -33.38 0.00
CA CYS A 25 -15.13 -33.46 1.46
C CYS A 25 -13.95 -32.78 2.15
N LEU A 26 -12.73 -32.97 1.64
CA LEU A 26 -11.53 -32.28 2.15
C LEU A 26 -11.65 -30.76 2.02
N SER A 27 -12.17 -30.26 0.91
CA SER A 27 -12.44 -28.82 0.72
C SER A 27 -13.44 -28.30 1.77
N ILE A 28 -14.57 -28.99 1.97
CA ILE A 28 -15.57 -28.61 2.98
C ILE A 28 -14.93 -28.58 4.37
N TYR A 29 -14.15 -29.60 4.71
CA TYR A 29 -13.45 -29.70 6.00
C TYR A 29 -12.51 -28.51 6.23
N VAL A 30 -11.69 -28.17 5.22
CA VAL A 30 -10.75 -27.05 5.29
C VAL A 30 -11.47 -25.70 5.43
N HIS A 31 -12.52 -25.45 4.66
CA HIS A 31 -13.32 -24.22 4.79
C HIS A 31 -14.02 -24.12 6.14
N MET A 32 -14.64 -25.21 6.58
CA MET A 32 -15.33 -25.25 7.85
C MET A 32 -14.37 -24.98 9.01
N GLY A 33 -13.18 -25.61 9.00
CA GLY A 33 -12.14 -25.35 9.99
C GLY A 33 -11.71 -23.88 10.02
N PHE A 34 -11.48 -23.27 8.84
CA PHE A 34 -11.14 -21.85 8.75
C PHE A 34 -12.22 -20.93 9.33
N PHE A 35 -13.48 -21.09 8.91
CA PHE A 35 -14.56 -20.22 9.40
C PHE A 35 -14.85 -20.44 10.88
N LEU A 36 -14.70 -21.67 11.39
CA LEU A 36 -14.79 -21.92 12.83
C LEU A 36 -13.71 -21.15 13.60
N ILE A 37 -12.45 -21.16 13.14
CA ILE A 37 -11.38 -20.39 13.79
C ILE A 37 -11.71 -18.89 13.78
N VAL A 38 -12.11 -18.34 12.62
CA VAL A 38 -12.46 -16.92 12.49
C VAL A 38 -13.64 -16.56 13.41
N LEU A 39 -14.72 -17.36 13.40
CA LEU A 39 -15.91 -17.08 14.19
C LEU A 39 -15.67 -17.28 15.69
N VAL A 40 -14.77 -18.17 16.11
CA VAL A 40 -14.32 -18.26 17.51
C VAL A 40 -13.56 -17.01 17.93
N ILE A 41 -12.69 -16.47 17.07
CA ILE A 41 -12.01 -15.19 17.37
C ILE A 41 -13.05 -14.06 17.50
N VAL A 42 -14.06 -14.02 16.62
CA VAL A 42 -15.16 -13.04 16.72
C VAL A 42 -15.98 -13.24 18.01
N GLU A 43 -16.28 -14.48 18.40
CA GLU A 43 -16.93 -14.81 19.69
C GLU A 43 -16.11 -14.27 20.87
N LEU A 44 -14.79 -14.49 20.89
CA LEU A 44 -13.89 -14.02 21.94
C LEU A 44 -13.81 -12.48 22.00
N LEU A 45 -13.67 -11.81 20.85
CA LEU A 45 -13.63 -10.34 20.81
C LEU A 45 -14.97 -9.71 21.24
N SER A 46 -16.08 -10.30 20.80
CA SER A 46 -17.43 -9.81 21.12
C SER A 46 -17.83 -10.05 22.59
N SER A 47 -17.15 -10.95 23.30
CA SER A 47 -17.41 -11.23 24.73
C SER A 47 -16.60 -10.34 25.69
N HIS A 48 -15.54 -9.67 25.21
CA HIS A 48 -14.64 -8.88 26.05
C HIS A 48 -14.71 -7.35 25.81
N TRP A 49 -15.45 -6.88 24.79
CA TRP A 49 -15.52 -5.45 24.44
C TRP A 49 -16.86 -4.81 24.82
N ILE A 50 -16.83 -3.86 25.76
CA ILE A 50 -18.01 -3.16 26.32
C ILE A 50 -18.77 -2.30 25.27
N PHE A 51 -18.13 -1.97 24.14
CA PHE A 51 -18.70 -1.14 23.06
C PHE A 51 -19.04 -1.94 21.78
N TRP A 52 -19.33 -3.24 21.91
CA TRP A 52 -19.68 -4.06 20.75
C TRP A 52 -21.11 -3.76 20.25
N PRO A 53 -21.32 -3.47 18.95
CA PRO A 53 -22.65 -3.19 18.41
C PRO A 53 -23.63 -4.35 18.64
N LYS A 54 -24.82 -4.05 19.18
CA LYS A 54 -25.83 -5.07 19.57
C LYS A 54 -26.22 -6.04 18.47
N PHE A 55 -26.18 -5.63 17.20
CA PHE A 55 -26.52 -6.51 16.06
C PHE A 55 -25.50 -7.64 15.83
N LEU A 56 -24.27 -7.50 16.32
CA LEU A 56 -23.23 -8.52 16.23
C LEU A 56 -23.30 -9.55 17.38
N GLY A 57 -24.23 -9.41 18.32
CA GLY A 57 -24.43 -10.36 19.43
C GLY A 57 -24.80 -11.78 18.96
N VAL A 58 -25.29 -11.92 17.72
CA VAL A 58 -25.59 -13.22 17.11
C VAL A 58 -24.37 -14.15 17.05
N PHE A 59 -23.16 -13.57 16.94
CA PHE A 59 -21.89 -14.32 16.87
C PHE A 59 -21.41 -14.86 18.24
N GLN A 60 -22.11 -14.55 19.34
CA GLN A 60 -21.88 -15.21 20.64
C GLN A 60 -22.54 -16.59 20.72
N CYS A 61 -23.45 -16.92 19.80
CA CYS A 61 -24.11 -18.22 19.75
C CYS A 61 -23.25 -19.25 19.00
N ARG A 62 -22.63 -20.18 19.72
CA ARG A 62 -21.82 -21.26 19.13
C ARG A 62 -22.56 -22.08 18.08
N LYS A 63 -23.85 -22.40 18.31
CA LYS A 63 -24.66 -23.15 17.34
C LYS A 63 -24.83 -22.37 16.04
N PHE A 64 -25.05 -21.05 16.13
CA PHE A 64 -25.14 -20.18 14.96
C PHE A 64 -23.80 -20.16 14.20
N ASN A 65 -22.69 -19.97 14.90
CA ASN A 65 -21.35 -19.96 14.29
C ASN A 65 -21.03 -21.28 13.58
N THR A 66 -21.34 -22.43 14.20
CA THR A 66 -21.12 -23.75 13.58
C THR A 66 -21.96 -23.94 12.32
N ILE A 67 -23.25 -23.58 12.37
CA ILE A 67 -24.14 -23.67 11.19
C ILE A 67 -23.67 -22.72 10.09
N LEU A 68 -23.29 -21.48 10.44
CA LEU A 68 -22.79 -20.50 9.49
C LEU A 68 -21.49 -20.97 8.82
N SER A 69 -20.54 -21.50 9.59
CA SER A 69 -19.30 -22.08 9.05
C SER A 69 -19.58 -23.22 8.07
N LEU A 70 -20.51 -24.12 8.41
CA LEU A 70 -20.90 -25.21 7.51
C LEU A 70 -21.56 -24.69 6.22
N LEU A 71 -22.48 -23.73 6.33
CA LEU A 71 -23.15 -23.13 5.17
C LEU A 71 -22.16 -22.40 4.26
N LEU A 72 -21.23 -21.63 4.83
CA LEU A 72 -20.16 -20.96 4.08
C LEU A 72 -19.22 -21.96 3.43
N ALA A 73 -18.85 -23.04 4.13
CA ALA A 73 -18.00 -24.09 3.59
C ALA A 73 -18.64 -24.83 2.41
N LEU A 74 -19.92 -25.18 2.53
CA LEU A 74 -20.70 -25.79 1.46
C LEU A 74 -20.87 -24.84 0.27
N PHE A 75 -21.20 -23.57 0.54
CA PHE A 75 -21.36 -22.55 -0.50
C PHE A 75 -20.07 -22.33 -1.28
N LEU A 76 -18.94 -22.12 -0.60
CA LEU A 76 -17.66 -21.84 -1.25
C LEU A 76 -17.08 -23.07 -1.95
N THR A 77 -17.22 -24.27 -1.36
CA THR A 77 -16.86 -25.51 -2.06
C THR A 77 -17.69 -25.70 -3.31
N GLY A 78 -19.01 -25.50 -3.23
CA GLY A 78 -19.91 -25.61 -4.38
C GLY A 78 -19.60 -24.58 -5.47
N ALA A 79 -19.35 -23.33 -5.09
CA ALA A 79 -18.99 -22.26 -6.02
C ALA A 79 -17.64 -22.54 -6.70
N GLY A 80 -16.61 -22.91 -5.95
CA GLY A 80 -15.30 -23.20 -6.53
C GLY A 80 -15.28 -24.51 -7.33
N PHE A 81 -16.12 -25.49 -6.99
CA PHE A 81 -16.34 -26.68 -7.81
C PHE A 81 -17.05 -26.36 -9.13
N ALA A 82 -18.00 -25.43 -9.12
CA ALA A 82 -18.63 -24.97 -10.35
C ALA A 82 -17.61 -24.26 -11.27
N VAL A 83 -16.67 -23.49 -10.71
CA VAL A 83 -15.58 -22.84 -11.45
C VAL A 83 -14.68 -23.87 -12.14
N THR A 84 -14.22 -24.90 -11.42
CA THR A 84 -13.31 -25.92 -11.99
C THR A 84 -13.99 -26.81 -13.03
N ARG A 85 -15.30 -27.03 -12.92
CA ARG A 85 -16.09 -27.78 -13.91
C ARG A 85 -16.42 -26.96 -15.16
N SER A 86 -16.33 -25.63 -15.08
CA SER A 86 -16.52 -24.75 -16.23
C SER A 86 -15.38 -24.90 -17.24
N ALA A 87 -15.66 -24.63 -18.52
CA ALA A 87 -14.62 -24.66 -19.56
C ALA A 87 -13.55 -23.60 -19.28
N PRO A 88 -12.24 -23.88 -19.47
CA PRO A 88 -11.19 -22.90 -19.20
C PRO A 88 -11.40 -21.65 -20.05
N VAL A 89 -11.31 -20.45 -19.49
CA VAL A 89 -11.45 -19.21 -20.26
C VAL A 89 -10.21 -18.97 -21.12
N VAL A 90 -10.38 -18.27 -22.25
CA VAL A 90 -9.22 -17.86 -23.06
C VAL A 90 -8.74 -16.52 -22.54
N ASN A 91 -7.55 -16.48 -21.93
CA ASN A 91 -6.91 -15.24 -21.53
C ASN A 91 -6.02 -14.75 -22.68
N ARG A 92 -6.15 -13.48 -23.12
CA ARG A 92 -5.37 -12.94 -24.25
C ARG A 92 -4.37 -11.91 -23.73
N VAL A 93 -3.09 -12.13 -23.99
CA VAL A 93 -2.00 -11.35 -23.39
C VAL A 93 -1.08 -10.80 -24.48
N ASN A 94 -0.96 -9.48 -24.57
CA ASN A 94 -0.05 -8.83 -25.51
C ASN A 94 1.32 -8.62 -24.84
N VAL A 95 2.37 -9.19 -25.43
CA VAL A 95 3.74 -9.15 -24.89
C VAL A 95 4.64 -8.35 -25.83
N LYS A 96 5.30 -7.32 -25.30
CA LYS A 96 6.20 -6.48 -26.09
C LYS A 96 7.63 -7.02 -26.05
N ILE A 97 8.20 -7.38 -27.19
CA ILE A 97 9.53 -7.98 -27.31
C ILE A 97 10.50 -6.98 -27.96
N ARG A 98 11.66 -6.76 -27.32
CA ARG A 98 12.70 -5.85 -27.83
C ARG A 98 13.25 -6.40 -29.15
N ASP A 99 13.45 -5.54 -30.14
CA ASP A 99 14.05 -5.92 -31.43
C ASP A 99 13.37 -7.15 -32.09
N LEU A 100 12.06 -7.32 -31.89
CA LEU A 100 11.29 -8.36 -32.58
C LEU A 100 11.30 -8.08 -34.09
N PRO A 101 11.75 -9.01 -34.94
CA PRO A 101 11.71 -8.81 -36.37
C PRO A 101 10.28 -8.53 -36.86
N PRO A 102 10.06 -7.60 -37.81
CA PRO A 102 8.71 -7.25 -38.28
C PRO A 102 7.91 -8.44 -38.82
N SER A 103 8.58 -9.45 -39.38
CA SER A 103 7.99 -10.72 -39.85
C SER A 103 7.39 -11.58 -38.72
N LEU A 104 7.75 -11.29 -37.47
CA LEU A 104 7.32 -11.99 -36.26
C LEU A 104 6.41 -11.11 -35.38
N ASP A 105 6.08 -9.88 -35.80
CA ASP A 105 5.10 -9.05 -35.12
C ASP A 105 3.70 -9.67 -35.28
N GLY A 106 3.02 -9.91 -34.17
CA GLY A 106 1.77 -10.67 -34.11
C GLY A 106 1.95 -12.17 -33.93
N PHE A 107 3.17 -12.69 -33.75
CA PHE A 107 3.40 -14.12 -33.50
C PHE A 107 2.64 -14.59 -32.24
N THR A 108 1.90 -15.69 -32.36
CA THR A 108 0.99 -16.16 -31.31
C THR A 108 1.44 -17.46 -30.64
N ILE A 109 1.43 -17.49 -29.30
CA ILE A 109 1.78 -18.64 -28.48
C ILE A 109 0.59 -18.99 -27.60
N VAL A 110 0.05 -20.21 -27.69
CA VAL A 110 -0.84 -20.72 -26.64
C VAL A 110 -0.01 -21.33 -25.53
N LEU A 111 -0.17 -20.83 -24.32
CA LEU A 111 0.37 -21.43 -23.10
C LEU A 111 -0.68 -22.33 -22.44
N LEU A 112 -0.32 -23.60 -22.30
CA LEU A 112 -0.96 -24.59 -21.44
C LEU A 112 -0.02 -24.92 -20.29
N THR A 113 -0.53 -25.01 -19.07
CA THR A 113 0.24 -25.41 -17.89
C THR A 113 -0.73 -25.86 -16.81
N ASP A 114 -0.27 -26.69 -15.88
CA ASP A 114 -1.08 -27.19 -14.79
C ASP A 114 -2.37 -27.88 -15.29
N ILE A 115 -2.22 -28.78 -16.27
CA ILE A 115 -3.33 -29.57 -16.82
C ILE A 115 -3.72 -30.66 -15.82
N HIS A 116 -2.73 -31.23 -15.12
CA HIS A 116 -2.89 -32.28 -14.10
C HIS A 116 -3.80 -33.43 -14.57
N ILE A 117 -3.46 -34.04 -15.72
CA ILE A 117 -4.17 -35.22 -16.21
C ILE A 117 -4.00 -36.33 -15.18
N GLY A 118 -5.11 -36.77 -14.59
CA GLY A 118 -5.07 -37.63 -13.42
C GLY A 118 -6.46 -38.14 -13.06
N PRO A 119 -6.64 -38.68 -11.83
CA PRO A 119 -7.88 -39.34 -11.44
C PRO A 119 -9.15 -38.48 -11.58
N THR A 120 -9.03 -37.16 -11.40
CA THR A 120 -10.18 -36.23 -11.46
C THR A 120 -10.27 -35.44 -12.78
N VAL A 121 -9.24 -35.50 -13.63
CA VAL A 121 -9.18 -34.84 -14.95
C VAL A 121 -9.19 -35.91 -16.04
N ASN A 122 -10.37 -36.18 -16.57
CA ASN A 122 -10.59 -37.29 -17.50
C ASN A 122 -10.36 -36.92 -18.98
N ARG A 123 -10.39 -37.93 -19.85
CA ARG A 123 -10.24 -37.80 -21.30
C ARG A 123 -11.15 -36.73 -21.93
N LYS A 124 -12.42 -36.68 -21.52
CA LYS A 124 -13.39 -35.72 -22.07
C LYS A 124 -12.94 -34.28 -21.82
N ARG A 125 -12.45 -34.00 -20.62
CA ARG A 125 -11.90 -32.68 -20.28
C ARG A 125 -10.72 -32.31 -21.17
N ILE A 126 -9.84 -33.27 -21.47
CA ILE A 126 -8.69 -33.05 -22.36
C ILE A 126 -9.13 -32.84 -23.81
N GLU A 127 -10.13 -33.56 -24.29
CA GLU A 127 -10.74 -33.33 -25.61
C GLU A 127 -11.29 -31.90 -25.74
N GLU A 128 -11.98 -31.39 -24.71
CA GLU A 128 -12.47 -30.00 -24.66
C GLU A 128 -11.33 -28.97 -24.69
N ILE A 129 -10.27 -29.20 -23.90
CA ILE A 129 -9.08 -28.32 -23.83
C ILE A 129 -8.37 -28.28 -25.19
N VAL A 130 -8.17 -29.44 -25.82
CA VAL A 130 -7.52 -29.55 -27.13
C VAL A 130 -8.36 -28.89 -28.23
N ALA A 131 -9.68 -29.12 -28.24
CA ALA A 131 -10.58 -28.47 -29.18
C ALA A 131 -10.53 -26.93 -29.04
N LYS A 132 -10.58 -26.44 -27.80
CA LYS A 132 -10.50 -25.00 -27.52
C LYS A 132 -9.16 -24.39 -27.88
N THR A 133 -8.06 -25.11 -27.64
CA THR A 133 -6.70 -24.70 -28.01
C THR A 133 -6.54 -24.60 -29.52
N ASN A 134 -6.97 -25.63 -30.25
CA ASN A 134 -6.88 -25.64 -31.72
C ASN A 134 -7.73 -24.55 -32.38
N ALA A 135 -8.88 -24.19 -31.77
CA ALA A 135 -9.73 -23.09 -32.24
C ALA A 135 -9.07 -21.70 -32.12
N LEU A 136 -7.96 -21.59 -31.38
CA LEU A 136 -7.19 -20.33 -31.30
C LEU A 136 -6.24 -20.13 -32.48
N HIS A 137 -6.00 -21.17 -33.28
CA HIS A 137 -5.13 -21.12 -34.47
C HIS A 137 -3.74 -20.50 -34.21
N ALA A 138 -3.13 -20.83 -33.07
CA ALA A 138 -1.87 -20.23 -32.68
C ALA A 138 -0.67 -20.75 -33.49
N ASP A 139 0.35 -19.90 -33.63
CA ASP A 139 1.58 -20.22 -34.33
C ASP A 139 2.36 -21.33 -33.60
N MET A 140 2.41 -21.26 -32.28
CA MET A 140 3.08 -22.24 -31.41
C MET A 140 2.20 -22.60 -30.20
N ILE A 141 2.34 -23.82 -29.68
CA ILE A 141 1.79 -24.21 -28.38
C ILE A 141 2.96 -24.49 -27.43
N ALA A 142 2.95 -23.86 -26.27
CA ALA A 142 3.87 -24.08 -25.16
C ALA A 142 3.13 -24.80 -24.02
N ILE A 143 3.68 -25.91 -23.55
CA ILE A 143 3.21 -26.65 -22.38
C ILE A 143 4.26 -26.49 -21.29
N SER A 144 3.97 -25.68 -20.26
CA SER A 144 4.96 -25.32 -19.24
C SER A 144 4.74 -26.07 -17.93
N GLY A 145 4.96 -27.38 -17.92
CA GLY A 145 4.93 -28.26 -16.75
C GLY A 145 3.55 -28.62 -16.20
N ASP A 146 3.55 -29.60 -15.28
CA ASP A 146 2.40 -30.17 -14.58
C ASP A 146 1.30 -30.65 -15.55
N LEU A 147 1.70 -31.50 -16.48
CA LEU A 147 0.84 -32.14 -17.46
C LEU A 147 0.10 -33.36 -16.89
N VAL A 148 0.74 -34.14 -16.00
CA VAL A 148 0.20 -35.43 -15.50
C VAL A 148 0.39 -35.62 -13.98
N ASP A 149 -0.61 -36.21 -13.34
CA ASP A 149 -0.66 -36.55 -11.90
C ASP A 149 -0.80 -38.06 -11.69
N GLY A 150 0.17 -38.84 -12.19
CA GLY A 150 0.19 -40.29 -11.97
C GLY A 150 1.09 -41.07 -12.90
N PHE A 151 1.03 -42.41 -12.76
CA PHE A 151 1.83 -43.34 -13.56
C PHE A 151 1.33 -43.46 -15.00
N LEU A 152 2.25 -43.57 -15.96
CA LEU A 152 1.97 -43.72 -17.39
C LEU A 152 0.98 -44.87 -17.66
N SER A 153 1.21 -46.03 -17.06
CA SER A 153 0.36 -47.23 -17.21
C SER A 153 -1.13 -46.98 -16.95
N ASN A 154 -1.46 -46.02 -16.08
CA ASN A 154 -2.83 -45.69 -15.70
C ASN A 154 -3.43 -44.54 -16.52
N LEU A 155 -2.60 -43.70 -17.14
CA LEU A 155 -3.01 -42.41 -17.71
C LEU A 155 -2.83 -42.31 -19.24
N VAL A 156 -2.47 -43.41 -19.92
CA VAL A 156 -2.43 -43.47 -21.40
C VAL A 156 -3.76 -42.99 -22.02
N GLN A 157 -4.90 -43.56 -21.61
CA GLN A 157 -6.18 -43.26 -22.27
C GLN A 157 -6.63 -41.79 -22.14
N PRO A 158 -6.54 -41.15 -20.95
CA PRO A 158 -6.82 -39.72 -20.80
C PRO A 158 -5.89 -38.78 -21.57
N THR A 159 -4.64 -39.18 -21.85
CA THR A 159 -3.64 -38.32 -22.53
C THR A 159 -3.74 -38.35 -24.06
N LEU A 160 -4.31 -39.41 -24.67
CA LEU A 160 -4.43 -39.56 -26.13
C LEU A 160 -4.94 -38.32 -26.89
N PRO A 161 -5.91 -37.52 -26.39
CA PRO A 161 -6.37 -36.34 -27.12
C PRO A 161 -5.28 -35.29 -27.38
N LEU A 162 -4.21 -35.25 -26.58
CA LEU A 162 -3.07 -34.34 -26.78
C LEU A 162 -2.40 -34.52 -28.14
N ALA A 163 -2.46 -35.73 -28.73
CA ALA A 163 -1.97 -36.01 -30.07
C ALA A 163 -2.63 -35.14 -31.16
N LYS A 164 -3.79 -34.55 -30.87
CA LYS A 164 -4.56 -33.72 -31.80
C LYS A 164 -4.24 -32.24 -31.68
N LEU A 165 -3.32 -31.81 -30.80
CA LEU A 165 -2.88 -30.42 -30.74
C LEU A 165 -2.21 -30.03 -32.07
N LYS A 166 -2.61 -28.89 -32.62
CA LYS A 166 -2.15 -28.39 -33.92
C LYS A 166 -1.68 -26.95 -33.79
N SER A 167 -0.48 -26.71 -34.28
CA SER A 167 0.13 -25.39 -34.42
C SER A 167 1.06 -25.40 -35.63
N LYS A 168 1.37 -24.23 -36.17
CA LYS A 168 2.23 -24.09 -37.35
C LYS A 168 3.68 -24.46 -37.06
N TYR A 169 4.18 -24.05 -35.88
CA TYR A 169 5.57 -24.21 -35.46
C TYR A 169 5.77 -25.32 -34.43
N GLY A 170 4.74 -26.10 -34.11
CA GLY A 170 4.85 -27.26 -33.22
C GLY A 170 4.45 -26.99 -31.76
N VAL A 171 4.51 -28.06 -30.98
CA VAL A 171 4.15 -28.09 -29.55
C VAL A 171 5.42 -28.34 -28.75
N TYR A 172 5.71 -27.48 -27.79
CA TYR A 172 6.92 -27.54 -26.98
C TYR A 172 6.56 -27.75 -25.51
N TYR A 173 7.28 -28.65 -24.85
CA TYR A 173 6.98 -29.05 -23.47
C TYR A 173 8.21 -28.94 -22.58
N THR A 174 8.01 -28.53 -21.33
CA THR A 174 9.02 -28.62 -20.27
C THR A 174 8.40 -29.21 -19.00
N THR A 175 9.21 -29.78 -18.11
CA THR A 175 8.71 -30.50 -16.93
C THR A 175 8.22 -29.55 -15.84
N GLY A 176 7.22 -29.99 -15.07
CA GLY A 176 6.85 -29.42 -13.79
C GLY A 176 7.26 -30.35 -12.65
N ASN A 177 6.89 -30.00 -11.42
CA ASN A 177 7.24 -30.82 -10.25
C ASN A 177 6.42 -32.11 -10.17
N HIS A 178 5.21 -32.14 -10.77
CA HIS A 178 4.30 -33.27 -10.68
C HIS A 178 4.77 -34.50 -11.43
N GLU A 179 5.44 -34.32 -12.57
CA GLU A 179 6.02 -35.44 -13.30
C GLU A 179 7.12 -36.16 -12.50
N TYR A 180 7.72 -35.49 -11.50
CA TYR A 180 8.70 -36.07 -10.59
C TYR A 180 8.10 -36.70 -9.33
N TYR A 181 6.79 -36.55 -9.08
CA TYR A 181 6.12 -37.17 -7.93
C TYR A 181 5.70 -38.62 -8.18
N TYR A 182 5.48 -39.00 -9.43
CA TYR A 182 4.83 -40.27 -9.78
C TYR A 182 5.52 -40.99 -10.94
N GLY A 183 6.06 -42.18 -10.66
CA GLY A 183 6.62 -43.07 -11.68
C GLY A 183 8.01 -42.69 -12.18
N ASP A 184 8.40 -43.27 -13.31
CA ASP A 184 9.63 -42.93 -14.02
C ASP A 184 9.36 -41.74 -14.96
N ILE A 185 10.05 -40.64 -14.71
CA ILE A 185 9.96 -39.41 -15.49
C ILE A 185 10.36 -39.67 -16.96
N ASP A 186 11.37 -40.49 -17.21
CA ASP A 186 11.88 -40.73 -18.56
C ASP A 186 10.87 -41.50 -19.42
N GLU A 187 10.05 -42.37 -18.81
CA GLU A 187 8.93 -43.02 -19.50
C GLU A 187 7.92 -41.98 -20.01
N TRP A 188 7.54 -41.01 -19.19
CA TRP A 188 6.63 -39.94 -19.57
C TRP A 188 7.21 -39.06 -20.66
N LEU A 189 8.47 -38.64 -20.52
CA LEU A 189 9.17 -37.81 -21.51
C LEU A 189 9.28 -38.53 -22.86
N HIS A 190 9.68 -39.80 -22.84
CA HIS A 190 9.77 -40.63 -24.03
C HIS A 190 8.38 -40.83 -24.67
N TYR A 191 7.35 -41.07 -23.86
CA TYR A 191 5.98 -41.23 -24.33
C TYR A 191 5.47 -39.96 -25.03
N PHE A 192 5.66 -38.79 -24.43
CA PHE A 192 5.25 -37.52 -25.03
C PHE A 192 6.00 -37.23 -26.33
N ALA A 193 7.31 -37.50 -26.38
CA ALA A 193 8.12 -37.27 -27.57
C ALA A 193 7.81 -38.22 -28.74
N THR A 194 7.47 -39.48 -28.45
CA THR A 194 7.29 -40.51 -29.48
C THR A 194 5.85 -40.74 -29.90
N LYS A 195 4.88 -40.57 -28.99
CA LYS A 195 3.45 -40.80 -29.26
C LYS A 195 2.71 -39.53 -29.64
N PHE A 196 3.19 -38.37 -29.19
CA PHE A 196 2.61 -37.08 -29.53
C PHE A 196 3.62 -36.25 -30.31
N ASN A 197 3.15 -35.32 -31.14
CA ASN A 197 4.02 -34.38 -31.85
C ASN A 197 4.49 -33.26 -30.91
N ILE A 198 5.01 -33.63 -29.74
CA ILE A 198 5.44 -32.75 -28.66
C ILE A 198 6.95 -32.81 -28.56
N THR A 199 7.61 -31.68 -28.75
CA THR A 199 9.05 -31.55 -28.56
C THR A 199 9.34 -31.24 -27.09
N VAL A 200 10.00 -32.16 -26.41
CA VAL A 200 10.43 -31.99 -25.02
C VAL A 200 11.71 -31.15 -24.98
N LEU A 201 11.71 -30.07 -24.19
CA LEU A 201 12.84 -29.17 -23.98
C LEU A 201 13.38 -29.34 -22.55
N ARG A 202 14.43 -30.14 -22.41
CA ARG A 202 15.15 -30.39 -21.14
C ARG A 202 16.51 -29.74 -21.15
N ASN A 203 16.58 -28.52 -20.61
CA ASN A 203 17.77 -27.67 -20.73
C ASN A 203 18.24 -27.55 -22.19
N GLU A 204 17.27 -27.46 -23.10
CA GLU A 204 17.45 -27.46 -24.55
C GLU A 204 16.75 -26.27 -25.18
N ASN A 205 17.14 -25.93 -26.40
CA ASN A 205 16.51 -24.90 -27.21
C ASN A 205 16.24 -25.36 -28.65
N ARG A 206 15.32 -24.67 -29.31
CA ARG A 206 15.00 -24.81 -30.73
C ARG A 206 14.71 -23.44 -31.34
N ASN A 207 15.17 -23.22 -32.56
CA ASN A 207 14.89 -22.00 -33.31
C ASN A 207 13.65 -22.19 -34.20
N LEU A 208 12.71 -21.27 -34.11
CA LEU A 208 11.51 -21.21 -34.93
C LEU A 208 11.66 -20.08 -35.93
N CYS A 209 11.89 -20.41 -37.21
CA CYS A 209 12.17 -19.42 -38.24
C CYS A 209 10.94 -19.18 -39.14
N SER A 210 10.63 -17.90 -39.37
CA SER A 210 9.64 -17.47 -40.35
C SER A 210 10.12 -17.73 -41.77
N SER A 211 9.20 -17.59 -42.74
CA SER A 211 9.51 -17.74 -44.16
C SER A 211 10.53 -16.71 -44.67
N SER A 212 10.72 -15.58 -43.98
CA SER A 212 11.75 -14.57 -44.30
C SER A 212 13.12 -14.87 -43.71
N GLY A 213 13.25 -15.94 -42.90
CA GLY A 213 14.50 -16.34 -42.25
C GLY A 213 14.70 -15.75 -40.85
N ASP A 214 13.81 -14.87 -40.37
CA ASP A 214 13.86 -14.36 -38.99
C ASP A 214 13.38 -15.41 -38.00
N CYS A 215 14.11 -15.62 -36.90
CA CYS A 215 13.85 -16.70 -35.95
C CYS A 215 13.54 -16.21 -34.53
N ILE A 216 12.79 -17.03 -33.77
CA ILE A 216 12.62 -16.94 -32.31
C ILE A 216 13.28 -18.17 -31.68
N CYS A 217 14.09 -17.98 -30.65
CA CYS A 217 14.61 -19.08 -29.84
C CYS A 217 13.57 -19.49 -28.80
N ILE A 218 13.18 -20.75 -28.76
CA ILE A 218 12.42 -21.35 -27.68
C ILE A 218 13.36 -22.20 -26.86
N ALA A 219 13.47 -21.93 -25.57
CA ALA A 219 14.26 -22.70 -24.62
C ALA A 219 13.35 -23.30 -23.53
N GLY A 220 13.76 -24.41 -22.92
CA GLY A 220 13.08 -25.00 -21.76
C GLY A 220 14.07 -25.64 -20.80
N THR A 221 13.74 -25.64 -19.51
CA THR A 221 14.58 -26.22 -18.43
C THR A 221 13.82 -27.28 -17.65
N ASP A 222 14.52 -28.28 -17.15
CA ASP A 222 13.93 -29.17 -16.15
C ASP A 222 13.42 -28.38 -14.92
N ASP A 223 12.41 -28.91 -14.23
CA ASP A 223 11.77 -28.24 -13.09
C ASP A 223 12.73 -28.00 -11.91
N LEU A 224 12.48 -26.93 -11.15
CA LEU A 224 13.29 -26.54 -9.98
C LEU A 224 13.32 -27.63 -8.90
N PHE A 225 12.28 -28.46 -8.82
CA PHE A 225 12.17 -29.54 -7.84
C PHE A 225 13.27 -30.59 -7.98
N THR A 226 13.86 -30.74 -9.17
CA THR A 226 14.98 -31.68 -9.44
C THR A 226 16.18 -31.49 -8.51
N GLU A 227 16.44 -30.26 -8.06
CA GLU A 227 17.51 -29.93 -7.13
C GLU A 227 17.39 -30.64 -5.78
N LYS A 228 16.17 -31.03 -5.41
CA LYS A 228 15.89 -31.76 -4.17
C LYS A 228 16.01 -33.27 -4.32
N LEU A 229 15.84 -33.79 -5.54
CA LEU A 229 15.69 -35.23 -5.79
C LEU A 229 17.00 -35.93 -6.17
N ARG A 230 18.01 -35.20 -6.65
CA ARG A 230 19.32 -35.76 -7.07
C ARG A 230 19.20 -36.94 -8.05
N ILE A 231 18.23 -36.88 -8.96
CA ILE A 231 18.06 -37.88 -10.02
C ILE A 231 19.19 -37.66 -11.05
N PRO A 232 19.94 -38.71 -11.46
CA PRO A 232 20.99 -38.58 -12.48
C PRO A 232 20.45 -37.93 -13.76
N ASP A 233 21.21 -37.02 -14.36
CA ASP A 233 20.83 -36.30 -15.60
C ASP A 233 19.56 -35.42 -15.53
N HIS A 234 18.94 -35.27 -14.36
CA HIS A 234 17.82 -34.35 -14.12
C HIS A 234 18.23 -33.22 -13.18
N HIS A 235 18.41 -32.03 -13.75
CA HIS A 235 18.69 -30.82 -13.00
C HIS A 235 18.29 -29.59 -13.81
N MET A 236 17.84 -28.53 -13.15
CA MET A 236 17.60 -27.25 -13.83
C MET A 236 18.92 -26.61 -14.27
N ASP A 237 19.10 -26.41 -15.59
CA ASP A 237 20.26 -25.74 -16.17
C ASP A 237 19.84 -24.72 -17.24
N GLY A 238 19.63 -23.48 -16.80
CA GLY A 238 19.29 -22.37 -17.69
C GLY A 238 20.42 -21.94 -18.63
N GLU A 239 21.69 -22.13 -18.25
CA GLU A 239 22.82 -21.76 -19.11
C GLU A 239 22.93 -22.69 -20.31
N ARG A 240 22.78 -23.99 -20.08
CA ARG A 240 22.70 -25.01 -21.13
C ARG A 240 21.46 -24.80 -21.98
N ALA A 241 20.30 -24.54 -21.39
CA ALA A 241 19.07 -24.25 -22.12
C ALA A 241 19.23 -23.10 -23.12
N LEU A 242 19.97 -22.05 -22.74
CA LEU A 242 20.14 -20.85 -23.55
C LEU A 242 21.40 -20.88 -24.44
N SER A 243 22.23 -21.93 -24.38
CA SER A 243 23.53 -21.99 -25.05
C SER A 243 23.46 -21.87 -26.59
N GLY A 244 22.37 -22.33 -27.21
CA GLY A 244 22.14 -22.25 -28.66
C GLY A 244 21.37 -21.00 -29.11
N CYS A 245 20.94 -20.14 -28.19
CA CYS A 245 20.20 -18.93 -28.52
C CYS A 245 21.15 -17.76 -28.81
N SER A 246 21.04 -17.17 -30.00
CA SER A 246 21.76 -15.94 -30.35
C SER A 246 21.23 -14.73 -29.57
N GLU A 247 22.09 -13.78 -29.21
CA GLU A 247 21.66 -12.53 -28.57
C GLU A 247 20.86 -11.61 -29.50
N LYS A 248 20.96 -11.82 -30.82
CA LYS A 248 20.30 -10.99 -31.84
C LYS A 248 18.86 -11.40 -32.11
N GLN A 249 18.44 -12.59 -31.68
CA GLN A 249 17.08 -13.09 -31.88
C GLN A 249 16.28 -13.04 -30.56
N PRO A 250 14.96 -12.89 -30.62
CA PRO A 250 14.08 -13.03 -29.46
C PRO A 250 14.20 -14.40 -28.78
N VAL A 251 14.11 -14.42 -27.45
CA VAL A 251 14.16 -15.66 -26.66
C VAL A 251 12.94 -15.79 -25.75
N VAL A 252 12.20 -16.90 -25.92
CA VAL A 252 11.11 -17.34 -25.05
C VAL A 252 11.56 -18.57 -24.27
N LEU A 253 11.52 -18.50 -22.95
CA LEU A 253 11.94 -19.58 -22.04
C LEU A 253 10.71 -20.20 -21.36
N LEU A 254 10.61 -21.53 -21.40
CA LEU A 254 9.63 -22.30 -20.63
C LEU A 254 10.29 -22.73 -19.32
N ALA A 255 9.74 -22.28 -18.20
CA ALA A 255 10.18 -22.67 -16.86
C ALA A 255 8.95 -22.77 -15.96
N HIS A 256 8.60 -23.99 -15.55
CA HIS A 256 7.33 -24.25 -14.87
C HIS A 256 7.14 -23.39 -13.60
N GLN A 257 8.10 -23.42 -12.67
CA GLN A 257 8.04 -22.64 -11.43
C GLN A 257 8.55 -21.20 -11.61
N PRO A 258 7.81 -20.16 -11.15
CA PRO A 258 8.30 -18.78 -11.15
C PRO A 258 9.59 -18.58 -10.36
N ASN A 259 9.77 -19.33 -9.26
CA ASN A 259 11.03 -19.29 -8.48
C ASN A 259 12.20 -19.87 -9.28
N GLY A 260 11.96 -20.85 -10.15
CA GLY A 260 12.94 -21.38 -11.09
C GLY A 260 13.33 -20.33 -12.12
N ALA A 261 12.35 -19.63 -12.69
CA ALA A 261 12.57 -18.49 -13.58
C ALA A 261 13.45 -17.41 -12.92
N SER A 262 13.15 -17.02 -11.68
CA SER A 262 13.98 -16.08 -10.91
C SER A 262 15.39 -16.58 -10.66
N LYS A 263 15.56 -17.88 -10.41
CA LYS A 263 16.89 -18.48 -10.23
C LYS A 263 17.71 -18.40 -11.52
N ILE A 264 17.12 -18.76 -12.65
CA ILE A 264 17.77 -18.68 -13.96
C ILE A 264 18.19 -17.24 -14.24
N LEU A 265 17.29 -16.27 -14.03
CA LEU A 265 17.60 -14.85 -14.23
C LEU A 265 18.74 -14.33 -13.35
N ARG A 266 18.87 -14.82 -12.12
CA ARG A 266 19.99 -14.47 -11.23
C ARG A 266 21.33 -15.03 -11.72
N ASN A 267 21.30 -16.21 -12.35
CA ASN A 267 22.51 -16.95 -12.69
C ASN A 267 22.98 -16.72 -14.14
N THR A 268 22.10 -16.26 -15.04
CA THR A 268 22.46 -16.00 -16.45
C THR A 268 22.49 -14.52 -16.81
N LYS A 269 23.44 -14.16 -17.66
CA LYS A 269 23.51 -12.87 -18.36
C LYS A 269 22.94 -12.93 -19.79
N LYS A 270 22.62 -14.13 -20.28
CA LYS A 270 22.07 -14.30 -21.63
C LYS A 270 20.72 -13.60 -21.76
N ARG A 271 20.43 -13.17 -22.99
CA ARG A 271 19.17 -12.53 -23.35
C ARG A 271 18.00 -13.50 -23.15
N ILE A 272 17.00 -13.06 -22.39
CA ILE A 272 15.68 -13.69 -22.28
C ILE A 272 14.65 -12.58 -22.40
N ASP A 273 13.71 -12.68 -23.34
CA ASP A 273 12.69 -11.64 -23.55
C ASP A 273 11.37 -11.98 -22.85
N LEU A 274 11.00 -13.27 -22.82
CA LEU A 274 9.78 -13.76 -22.19
C LEU A 274 10.02 -15.10 -21.48
N ILE A 275 9.53 -15.25 -20.26
CA ILE A 275 9.46 -16.52 -19.55
C ILE A 275 7.99 -16.90 -19.35
N LEU A 276 7.64 -18.16 -19.62
CA LEU A 276 6.30 -18.70 -19.41
C LEU A 276 6.34 -19.70 -18.26
N SER A 277 5.46 -19.51 -17.28
CA SER A 277 5.39 -20.28 -16.03
C SER A 277 3.95 -20.60 -15.62
N GLY A 278 3.80 -21.57 -14.72
CA GLY A 278 2.54 -21.99 -14.08
C GLY A 278 2.74 -22.18 -12.58
N HIS A 279 2.41 -23.36 -12.05
CA HIS A 279 2.71 -23.86 -10.69
C HIS A 279 1.89 -23.24 -9.56
N THR A 280 1.66 -21.93 -9.59
CA THR A 280 1.04 -21.22 -8.45
C THR A 280 -0.47 -21.40 -8.37
N HIS A 281 -1.10 -21.83 -9.47
CA HIS A 281 -2.55 -21.85 -9.67
C HIS A 281 -3.24 -20.52 -9.32
N ALA A 282 -2.49 -19.42 -9.34
CA ALA A 282 -2.88 -18.10 -8.85
C ALA A 282 -3.44 -18.10 -7.40
N GLY A 283 -2.94 -19.01 -6.55
CA GLY A 283 -3.41 -19.19 -5.17
C GLY A 283 -4.83 -19.75 -5.10
N GLN A 284 -5.05 -20.91 -5.72
CA GLN A 284 -6.33 -21.63 -5.89
C GLN A 284 -7.33 -21.52 -4.72
N PHE A 285 -6.84 -21.58 -3.48
CA PHE A 285 -7.64 -21.38 -2.25
C PHE A 285 -7.25 -20.11 -1.52
N TYR A 286 -8.22 -19.39 -0.96
CA TYR A 286 -7.93 -18.17 -0.20
C TYR A 286 -7.07 -18.40 1.05
N ILE A 287 -7.15 -19.58 1.65
CA ILE A 287 -6.37 -19.96 2.84
C ILE A 287 -4.88 -20.08 2.50
N VAL A 288 -4.57 -20.63 1.32
CA VAL A 288 -3.18 -20.80 0.88
C VAL A 288 -2.71 -19.68 -0.05
N TRP A 289 -3.60 -18.78 -0.48
CA TRP A 289 -3.28 -17.65 -1.35
C TRP A 289 -2.20 -16.76 -0.74
N LEU A 290 -2.31 -16.41 0.55
CA LEU A 290 -1.30 -15.61 1.25
C LEU A 290 0.05 -16.34 1.32
N LEU A 291 0.04 -17.65 1.60
CA LEU A 291 1.27 -18.45 1.62
C LEU A 291 1.88 -18.58 0.23
N ALA A 292 1.07 -18.74 -0.81
CA ALA A 292 1.50 -18.78 -2.20
C ALA A 292 2.11 -17.44 -2.63
N TYR A 293 1.50 -16.32 -2.25
CA TYR A 293 2.02 -14.98 -2.49
C TYR A 293 3.37 -14.74 -1.80
N LEU A 294 3.54 -15.21 -0.56
CA LEU A 294 4.78 -15.02 0.20
C LEU A 294 5.91 -15.96 -0.24
N LYS A 295 5.60 -17.15 -0.78
CA LYS A 295 6.59 -18.16 -1.17
C LYS A 295 7.07 -18.07 -2.63
N ASN A 296 6.35 -17.35 -3.49
CA ASN A 296 6.67 -17.28 -4.90
C ASN A 296 7.00 -15.85 -5.30
N ASP A 297 8.08 -15.67 -6.06
CA ASP A 297 8.51 -14.36 -6.54
C ASP A 297 7.46 -13.69 -7.45
N PHE A 298 6.64 -14.50 -8.12
CA PHE A 298 5.54 -14.07 -8.99
C PHE A 298 4.33 -14.99 -8.80
N LEU A 299 3.13 -14.41 -8.64
CA LEU A 299 1.92 -15.18 -8.34
C LEU A 299 1.06 -15.45 -9.57
N TYR A 300 0.66 -14.42 -10.32
CA TYR A 300 -0.23 -14.55 -11.48
C TYR A 300 -0.16 -13.31 -12.39
N GLY A 301 -0.14 -13.51 -13.70
CA GLY A 301 -0.15 -12.44 -14.71
C GLY A 301 1.21 -12.14 -15.32
N LEU A 302 1.28 -11.05 -16.09
CA LEU A 302 2.48 -10.60 -16.80
C LEU A 302 3.29 -9.61 -15.95
N TYR A 303 4.52 -9.97 -15.62
CA TYR A 303 5.46 -9.17 -14.85
C TYR A 303 6.61 -8.69 -15.73
N LYS A 304 7.07 -7.46 -15.52
CA LYS A 304 8.31 -6.95 -16.10
C LYS A 304 9.41 -6.96 -15.05
N ILE A 305 10.56 -7.52 -15.39
CA ILE A 305 11.72 -7.60 -14.49
C ILE A 305 12.40 -6.24 -14.43
N LYS A 306 12.57 -5.70 -13.21
CA LYS A 306 13.32 -4.45 -13.01
C LYS A 306 14.77 -4.64 -13.49
N ASN A 307 15.29 -3.66 -14.22
CA ASN A 307 16.67 -3.64 -14.74
C ASN A 307 16.99 -4.69 -15.83
N ARG A 308 15.98 -5.36 -16.41
CA ARG A 308 16.12 -6.19 -17.63
C ARG A 308 14.95 -5.91 -18.57
N ASP A 309 15.15 -6.17 -19.86
CA ASP A 309 14.06 -6.13 -20.86
C ASP A 309 13.23 -7.45 -20.88
N THR A 310 13.34 -8.26 -19.82
CA THR A 310 12.65 -9.55 -19.68
C THR A 310 11.27 -9.39 -19.06
N GLN A 311 10.30 -10.17 -19.56
CA GLN A 311 8.98 -10.34 -18.95
C GLN A 311 8.77 -11.79 -18.51
N ILE A 312 7.94 -11.99 -17.49
CA ILE A 312 7.52 -13.33 -17.02
C ILE A 312 6.00 -13.36 -17.00
N TYR A 313 5.39 -14.34 -17.65
CA TYR A 313 3.96 -14.61 -17.55
C TYR A 313 3.72 -15.85 -16.68
N VAL A 314 2.96 -15.68 -15.60
CA VAL A 314 2.53 -16.78 -14.73
C VAL A 314 1.05 -17.04 -14.96
N SER A 315 0.74 -18.22 -15.49
CA SER A 315 -0.64 -18.68 -15.74
C SER A 315 -1.35 -19.03 -14.44
N SER A 316 -2.68 -18.92 -14.43
CA SER A 316 -3.48 -19.49 -13.33
C SER A 316 -3.69 -21.00 -13.46
N GLY A 317 -3.25 -21.62 -14.56
CA GLY A 317 -3.37 -23.05 -14.83
C GLY A 317 -4.64 -23.41 -15.59
N VAL A 318 -4.54 -24.43 -16.45
CA VAL A 318 -5.64 -24.92 -17.30
C VAL A 318 -6.70 -25.64 -16.48
N ASN A 319 -6.32 -26.28 -15.37
CA ASN A 319 -7.24 -26.88 -14.42
C ASN A 319 -6.94 -26.40 -12.99
N TYR A 320 -6.70 -27.35 -12.09
CA TYR A 320 -6.55 -27.20 -10.65
C TYR A 320 -5.67 -28.33 -10.13
N TRP A 321 -5.08 -28.15 -8.95
CA TRP A 321 -4.34 -29.18 -8.25
C TRP A 321 -5.04 -29.61 -6.95
N GLY A 322 -5.02 -30.90 -6.64
CA GLY A 322 -5.65 -31.44 -5.44
C GLY A 322 -7.18 -31.32 -5.48
N PRO A 323 -7.84 -30.67 -4.49
CA PRO A 323 -9.29 -30.60 -4.52
C PRO A 323 -9.82 -29.76 -5.69
N PRO A 324 -10.93 -30.19 -6.34
CA PRO A 324 -11.45 -29.57 -7.55
C PRO A 324 -12.20 -28.26 -7.26
N VAL A 325 -11.56 -27.31 -6.56
CA VAL A 325 -12.18 -26.07 -6.09
C VAL A 325 -11.21 -24.92 -6.35
N LYS A 326 -11.67 -23.87 -7.03
CA LYS A 326 -10.89 -22.66 -7.33
C LYS A 326 -11.71 -21.41 -7.05
N MET A 327 -11.18 -20.45 -6.29
CA MET A 327 -11.99 -19.34 -5.73
C MET A 327 -11.69 -17.95 -6.29
N PHE A 328 -10.43 -17.66 -6.59
CA PHE A 328 -10.00 -16.29 -6.94
C PHE A 328 -9.65 -16.08 -8.42
N ASN A 329 -9.46 -17.17 -9.14
CA ASN A 329 -9.12 -17.15 -10.56
C ASN A 329 -9.87 -18.26 -11.28
N LEU A 330 -10.03 -18.11 -12.59
CA LEU A 330 -10.66 -19.13 -13.43
C LEU A 330 -9.61 -20.14 -13.91
N CYS A 331 -10.05 -21.30 -14.39
CA CYS A 331 -9.20 -22.15 -15.23
C CYS A 331 -8.94 -21.40 -16.55
N GLU A 332 -7.70 -21.36 -17.04
CA GLU A 332 -7.38 -20.56 -18.23
C GLU A 332 -6.51 -21.28 -19.27
N ILE A 333 -6.74 -20.95 -20.53
CA ILE A 333 -5.82 -21.18 -21.64
C ILE A 333 -5.33 -19.80 -22.06
N THR A 334 -4.03 -19.55 -22.02
CA THR A 334 -3.50 -18.22 -22.34
C THR A 334 -3.03 -18.18 -23.80
N LEU A 335 -3.53 -17.22 -24.57
CA LEU A 335 -3.00 -16.87 -25.89
C LEU A 335 -2.15 -15.61 -25.77
N LEU A 336 -0.85 -15.76 -25.93
CA LEU A 336 0.10 -14.65 -25.95
C LEU A 336 0.33 -14.20 -27.39
N THR A 337 0.30 -12.88 -27.63
CA THR A 337 0.65 -12.28 -28.92
C THR A 337 1.88 -11.42 -28.74
N LEU A 338 2.95 -11.74 -29.47
CA LEU A 338 4.21 -11.04 -29.42
C LEU A 338 4.16 -9.81 -30.32
N HIS A 339 4.58 -8.67 -29.78
CA HIS A 339 4.59 -7.42 -30.50
C HIS A 339 5.95 -6.74 -30.48
N TYR A 340 6.29 -6.07 -31.57
CA TYR A 340 7.54 -5.31 -31.65
C TYR A 340 7.57 -4.16 -30.64
N ASN A 341 8.67 -4.09 -29.88
CA ASN A 341 8.96 -2.99 -28.97
C ASN A 341 10.02 -2.06 -29.57
N ARG A 342 9.57 -0.95 -30.17
CA ARG A 342 10.46 0.09 -30.72
C ARG A 342 11.26 0.73 -29.59
N ARG A 343 12.61 0.65 -29.62
CA ARG A 343 13.44 1.57 -28.83
C ARG A 343 13.13 2.99 -29.32
N ARG A 344 12.29 3.69 -28.58
CA ARG A 344 12.29 5.15 -28.58
C ARG A 344 13.27 5.59 -27.51
N GLU A 345 14.32 6.29 -27.94
CA GLU A 345 14.69 7.47 -27.17
C GLU A 345 13.42 8.32 -27.03
N SER A 346 12.98 8.47 -25.79
CA SER A 346 12.06 9.48 -25.29
C SER A 346 10.67 9.62 -25.95
N PHE A 347 9.66 9.29 -25.14
CA PHE A 347 8.30 9.87 -25.14
C PHE A 347 7.40 9.63 -26.39
N VAL A 348 6.07 9.77 -26.19
CA VAL A 348 5.03 9.92 -27.25
C VAL A 348 4.35 8.66 -27.85
N LEU A 349 4.25 7.48 -27.22
CA LEU A 349 3.45 6.37 -27.83
C LEU A 349 2.63 5.51 -26.85
N ILE A 350 1.92 6.17 -25.92
CA ILE A 350 0.83 5.55 -25.13
C ILE A 350 -0.45 6.41 -25.26
N LEU A 351 -0.73 6.97 -26.45
CA LEU A 351 -1.91 7.83 -26.62
C LEU A 351 -2.83 7.55 -27.81
N GLU A 352 -2.61 6.54 -28.66
CA GLU A 352 -3.45 6.40 -29.86
C GLU A 352 -4.45 5.24 -29.92
N ASN A 353 -4.33 4.16 -29.14
CA ASN A 353 -5.19 2.97 -29.35
C ASN A 353 -6.27 2.70 -28.28
N CYS A 354 -6.73 3.71 -27.56
CA CYS A 354 -7.95 3.61 -26.73
C CYS A 354 -8.94 4.77 -26.93
N TRP A 355 -8.80 5.52 -28.03
CA TRP A 355 -9.49 6.80 -28.24
C TRP A 355 -10.50 6.81 -29.38
N PHE A 356 -11.25 5.74 -29.59
CA PHE A 356 -12.42 5.80 -30.46
C PHE A 356 -13.58 5.02 -29.86
N GLN A 357 -14.24 5.63 -28.87
CA GLN A 357 -15.70 5.63 -28.67
C GLN A 357 -16.02 6.39 -27.38
N ASP A 358 -16.15 7.72 -27.48
CA ASP A 358 -17.09 8.56 -26.71
C ASP A 358 -16.60 10.01 -26.57
N MET A 359 -17.29 10.91 -27.26
CA MET A 359 -16.91 12.32 -27.43
C MET A 359 -17.14 13.18 -26.16
N ASN A 360 -17.85 12.67 -25.15
CA ASN A 360 -18.16 13.39 -23.92
C ASN A 360 -17.09 13.27 -22.81
N LEU A 361 -16.10 12.39 -22.95
CA LEU A 361 -15.06 12.12 -21.92
C LEU A 361 -13.76 12.95 -22.10
N ARG A 362 -13.62 13.75 -23.17
CA ARG A 362 -12.40 14.50 -23.51
C ARG A 362 -12.14 15.73 -22.61
N ILE A 363 -13.18 16.34 -22.05
CA ILE A 363 -13.09 17.68 -21.43
C ILE A 363 -12.42 17.65 -20.04
N ILE A 364 -12.44 16.52 -19.33
CA ILE A 364 -11.97 16.43 -17.92
C ILE A 364 -10.57 15.82 -17.80
N ARG A 365 -10.18 14.91 -18.70
CA ARG A 365 -8.88 14.23 -18.63
C ARG A 365 -7.72 15.11 -19.10
N PHE A 366 -7.95 15.92 -20.13
CA PHE A 366 -6.91 16.74 -20.74
C PHE A 366 -6.30 17.77 -19.77
N PRO A 367 -7.08 18.55 -19.00
CA PRO A 367 -6.52 19.54 -18.08
C PRO A 367 -5.78 18.92 -16.90
N VAL A 368 -6.23 17.77 -16.37
CA VAL A 368 -5.52 17.04 -15.30
C VAL A 368 -4.18 16.52 -15.82
N ILE A 369 -4.14 15.96 -17.03
CA ILE A 369 -2.89 15.50 -17.66
C ILE A 369 -1.93 16.68 -17.87
N VAL A 370 -2.41 17.81 -18.39
CA VAL A 370 -1.60 19.02 -18.58
C VAL A 370 -1.05 19.51 -17.24
N ALA A 371 -1.88 19.55 -16.19
CA ALA A 371 -1.45 19.92 -14.85
C ALA A 371 -0.38 18.95 -14.30
N SER A 372 -0.55 17.64 -14.49
CA SER A 372 0.46 16.64 -14.11
C SER A 372 1.79 16.84 -14.83
N ILE A 373 1.76 17.18 -16.13
CA ILE A 373 2.99 17.48 -16.89
C ILE A 373 3.65 18.74 -16.33
N ILE A 374 2.90 19.82 -16.12
CA ILE A 374 3.40 21.08 -15.55
C ILE A 374 4.02 20.84 -14.17
N SER A 375 3.37 20.05 -13.32
CA SER A 375 3.89 19.69 -12.01
C SER A 375 5.22 18.98 -12.08
N VAL A 376 5.30 17.90 -12.88
CA VAL A 376 6.53 17.12 -13.00
C VAL A 376 7.67 17.96 -13.60
N THR A 377 7.40 18.73 -14.66
CA THR A 377 8.43 19.58 -15.28
C THR A 377 8.89 20.68 -14.34
N SER A 378 7.98 21.30 -13.57
CA SER A 378 8.32 22.36 -12.61
C SER A 378 9.12 21.82 -11.42
N ILE A 379 8.78 20.63 -10.90
CA ILE A 379 9.56 19.98 -9.83
C ILE A 379 10.97 19.66 -10.33
N VAL A 380 11.11 19.02 -11.49
CA VAL A 380 12.43 18.73 -12.09
C VAL A 380 13.22 20.01 -12.31
N PHE A 381 12.59 21.08 -12.79
CA PHE A 381 13.23 22.39 -12.95
C PHE A 381 13.70 22.97 -11.59
N LEU A 382 12.87 22.90 -10.55
CA LEU A 382 13.23 23.35 -9.20
C LEU A 382 14.30 22.47 -8.53
N ASP A 383 14.41 21.20 -8.90
CA ASP A 383 15.49 20.33 -8.44
C ASP A 383 16.83 20.72 -9.04
N ILE A 384 16.83 21.15 -10.30
CA ILE A 384 18.06 21.58 -11.00
C ILE A 384 18.44 23.02 -10.65
N PHE A 385 17.49 23.96 -10.69
CA PHE A 385 17.75 25.40 -10.63
C PHE A 385 17.26 26.07 -9.34
N GLY A 386 16.43 25.40 -8.53
CA GLY A 386 15.76 26.01 -7.39
C GLY A 386 16.72 26.59 -6.36
N SER A 387 17.83 25.90 -6.05
CA SER A 387 18.82 26.41 -5.10
C SER A 387 19.48 27.71 -5.58
N ALA A 388 19.68 27.89 -6.88
CA ALA A 388 20.20 29.13 -7.46
C ALA A 388 19.14 30.24 -7.48
N ILE A 389 17.90 29.92 -7.90
CA ILE A 389 16.79 30.89 -7.98
C ILE A 389 16.45 31.48 -6.62
N PHE A 390 16.41 30.65 -5.58
CA PHE A 390 16.12 31.06 -4.22
C PHE A 390 17.37 31.54 -3.46
N GLY A 391 18.54 31.56 -4.11
CA GLY A 391 19.82 31.96 -3.51
C GLY A 391 20.20 31.11 -2.30
N VAL A 392 19.79 29.84 -2.24
CA VAL A 392 20.05 28.94 -1.09
C VAL A 392 21.55 28.88 -0.78
N ASN A 393 22.38 28.84 -1.82
CA ASN A 393 23.83 28.73 -1.69
C ASN A 393 24.53 30.07 -1.37
N ASP A 394 23.83 31.20 -1.46
CA ASP A 394 24.39 32.54 -1.24
C ASP A 394 24.46 32.92 0.25
N VAL A 395 23.92 32.07 1.13
CA VAL A 395 23.86 32.27 2.57
C VAL A 395 24.35 31.02 3.29
N HIS A 396 24.97 31.20 4.45
CA HIS A 396 25.64 30.12 5.19
C HIS A 396 25.18 30.00 6.66
N ASP A 397 24.21 30.81 7.07
CA ASP A 397 23.63 30.82 8.41
C ASP A 397 22.17 30.31 8.41
N TYR A 398 21.38 30.67 9.42
CA TYR A 398 19.96 30.33 9.53
C TYR A 398 19.14 30.68 8.28
N ARG A 399 19.56 31.67 7.47
CA ARG A 399 18.85 32.03 6.24
C ARG A 399 18.90 30.93 5.19
N LYS A 400 19.91 30.05 5.23
CA LYS A 400 20.01 28.89 4.34
C LYS A 400 18.83 27.94 4.55
N GLY A 401 18.59 27.55 5.80
CA GLY A 401 17.46 26.70 6.17
C GLY A 401 16.11 27.33 5.79
N ASN A 402 15.95 28.64 6.01
CA ASN A 402 14.75 29.37 5.60
C ASN A 402 14.52 29.33 4.08
N ARG A 403 15.57 29.52 3.27
CA ARG A 403 15.50 29.46 1.80
C ARG A 403 15.24 28.04 1.29
N GLU A 404 15.85 27.02 1.89
CA GLU A 404 15.58 25.60 1.58
C GLU A 404 14.11 25.23 1.85
N ARG A 405 13.52 25.76 2.93
CA ARG A 405 12.11 25.56 3.25
C ARG A 405 11.18 26.26 2.26
N GLN A 406 11.50 27.49 1.85
CA GLN A 406 10.75 28.21 0.82
C GLN A 406 10.74 27.41 -0.49
N LEU A 407 11.90 26.95 -0.96
CA LEU A 407 12.02 26.11 -2.15
C LEU A 407 11.19 24.81 -2.02
N SER A 408 11.28 24.14 -0.87
CA SER A 408 10.51 22.92 -0.60
C SER A 408 9.00 23.17 -0.60
N THR A 409 8.57 24.35 -0.16
CA THR A 409 7.15 24.74 -0.17
C THR A 409 6.64 24.95 -1.59
N VAL A 410 7.45 25.59 -2.45
CA VAL A 410 7.10 25.74 -3.87
C VAL A 410 7.05 24.39 -4.59
N ARG A 411 7.97 23.47 -4.28
CA ARG A 411 7.92 22.09 -4.78
C ARG A 411 6.63 21.38 -4.36
N PHE A 412 6.22 21.53 -3.11
CA PHE A 412 4.99 20.94 -2.60
C PHE A 412 3.75 21.51 -3.31
N GLU A 413 3.73 22.81 -3.61
CA GLU A 413 2.61 23.41 -4.38
C GLU A 413 2.52 22.87 -5.81
N PHE A 414 3.66 22.73 -6.51
CA PHE A 414 3.65 22.06 -7.80
C PHE A 414 3.24 20.59 -7.69
N PHE A 415 3.60 19.89 -6.62
CA PHE A 415 3.15 18.52 -6.39
C PHE A 415 1.62 18.41 -6.20
N THR A 416 1.00 19.36 -5.50
CA THR A 416 -0.45 19.32 -5.22
C THR A 416 -1.32 19.80 -6.38
N LEU A 417 -0.77 20.59 -7.32
CA LEU A 417 -1.46 21.18 -8.46
C LEU A 417 -2.38 20.23 -9.27
N PRO A 418 -1.99 18.99 -9.63
CA PRO A 418 -2.85 18.12 -10.45
C PRO A 418 -4.10 17.67 -9.71
N PHE A 419 -3.97 17.50 -8.38
CA PHE A 419 -5.09 17.12 -7.52
C PHE A 419 -6.08 18.28 -7.36
N SER A 420 -5.59 19.52 -7.28
CA SER A 420 -6.43 20.72 -7.31
C SER A 420 -7.22 20.81 -8.60
N VAL A 421 -6.56 20.66 -9.76
CA VAL A 421 -7.24 20.66 -11.07
C VAL A 421 -8.30 19.56 -11.12
N PHE A 422 -7.98 18.34 -10.69
CA PHE A 422 -8.92 17.23 -10.62
C PHE A 422 -10.16 17.58 -9.76
N LEU A 423 -9.98 18.13 -8.57
CA LEU A 423 -11.06 18.54 -7.68
C LEU A 423 -12.00 19.57 -8.35
N TYR A 424 -11.44 20.60 -8.98
CA TYR A 424 -12.25 21.65 -9.62
C TYR A 424 -13.13 21.08 -10.73
N PHE A 425 -12.62 20.16 -11.54
CA PHE A 425 -13.43 19.49 -12.55
C PHE A 425 -14.57 18.66 -11.95
N ARG A 426 -14.34 17.97 -10.82
CA ARG A 426 -15.39 17.22 -10.11
C ARG A 426 -16.50 18.13 -9.60
N LEU A 427 -16.15 19.30 -9.05
CA LEU A 427 -17.12 20.28 -8.57
C LEU A 427 -17.90 20.92 -9.73
N ILE A 428 -17.26 21.18 -10.86
CA ILE A 428 -17.92 21.68 -12.07
C ILE A 428 -18.88 20.61 -12.65
N GLU A 429 -18.49 19.34 -12.68
CA GLU A 429 -19.39 18.23 -13.09
C GLU A 429 -20.62 18.16 -12.18
N LEU A 430 -20.42 18.24 -10.86
CA LEU A 430 -21.52 18.25 -9.89
C LEU A 430 -22.44 19.46 -10.10
N ALA A 431 -21.88 20.66 -10.31
CA ALA A 431 -22.66 21.86 -10.60
C ALA A 431 -23.55 21.66 -11.83
N LYS A 432 -22.98 21.13 -12.92
CA LYS A 432 -23.71 20.83 -14.15
C LYS A 432 -24.79 19.77 -13.94
N TYR A 433 -24.49 18.72 -13.16
CA TYR A 433 -25.45 17.66 -12.85
C TYR A 433 -26.66 18.21 -12.10
N VAL A 434 -26.46 19.03 -11.07
CA VAL A 434 -27.60 19.58 -10.34
C VAL A 434 -28.39 20.57 -11.20
N LEU A 435 -27.72 21.36 -12.05
CA LEU A 435 -28.38 22.25 -13.01
C LEU A 435 -29.14 21.50 -14.12
N ALA A 436 -28.66 20.34 -14.57
CA ALA A 436 -29.35 19.51 -15.56
C ALA A 436 -30.53 18.74 -14.95
N TYR A 437 -30.44 18.31 -13.68
CA TYR A 437 -31.57 17.72 -12.96
C TYR A 437 -32.71 18.76 -12.76
N ASN A 438 -32.37 20.04 -12.69
CA ASN A 438 -33.31 21.15 -12.53
C ASN A 438 -34.23 21.37 -13.73
N SER A 439 -33.79 21.12 -14.97
CA SER A 439 -34.66 21.26 -16.16
C SER A 439 -35.81 20.24 -16.22
N ASN A 440 -35.79 19.23 -15.33
CA ASN A 440 -36.81 18.18 -15.22
C ASN A 440 -37.78 18.38 -14.03
N GLY A 441 -37.83 19.57 -13.41
CA GLY A 441 -39.04 20.06 -12.74
C GLY A 441 -39.22 19.84 -11.23
N ILE A 442 -38.15 19.77 -10.42
CA ILE A 442 -38.27 19.52 -8.97
C ILE A 442 -37.82 20.71 -8.08
N ILE A 443 -37.10 21.71 -8.62
CA ILE A 443 -36.58 22.86 -7.86
C ILE A 443 -36.89 24.17 -8.63
N THR A 444 -37.19 25.28 -7.93
CA THR A 444 -37.50 26.57 -8.58
C THR A 444 -36.26 27.24 -9.19
N ASP A 445 -36.41 28.00 -10.29
CA ASP A 445 -35.30 28.72 -10.96
C ASP A 445 -34.44 29.58 -10.02
N ARG A 446 -35.06 30.13 -8.98
CA ARG A 446 -34.38 30.92 -7.95
C ARG A 446 -33.43 30.04 -7.11
N ALA A 447 -33.88 28.86 -6.67
CA ALA A 447 -33.05 27.92 -5.90
C ALA A 447 -31.90 27.34 -6.75
N ALA A 448 -32.11 27.10 -8.04
CA ALA A 448 -31.05 26.65 -8.94
C ALA A 448 -29.94 27.70 -9.13
N LYS A 449 -30.32 28.98 -9.26
CA LYS A 449 -29.37 30.11 -9.32
C LYS A 449 -28.57 30.25 -8.02
N HIS A 450 -29.21 30.09 -6.86
CA HIS A 450 -28.52 30.09 -5.57
C HIS A 450 -27.52 28.95 -5.46
N LEU A 451 -27.89 27.74 -5.88
CA LEU A 451 -26.98 26.59 -5.85
C LEU A 451 -25.78 26.75 -6.79
N GLN A 452 -26.00 27.31 -7.98
CA GLN A 452 -24.90 27.64 -8.90
C GLN A 452 -23.92 28.64 -8.28
N MET A 453 -24.42 29.69 -7.63
CA MET A 453 -23.57 30.66 -6.93
C MET A 453 -22.81 30.01 -5.76
N ILE A 454 -23.46 29.11 -5.01
CA ILE A 454 -22.81 28.34 -3.94
C ILE A 454 -21.66 27.50 -4.52
N THR A 455 -21.88 26.77 -5.61
CA THR A 455 -20.81 25.92 -6.17
C THR A 455 -19.63 26.73 -6.73
N ILE A 456 -19.90 27.85 -7.42
CA ILE A 456 -18.84 28.77 -7.87
C ILE A 456 -18.08 29.35 -6.67
N GLY A 457 -18.81 29.76 -5.62
CA GLY A 457 -18.23 30.23 -4.36
C GLY A 457 -17.31 29.19 -3.72
N THR A 458 -17.74 27.92 -3.66
CA THR A 458 -16.93 26.82 -3.14
C THR A 458 -15.66 26.59 -3.96
N ILE A 459 -15.73 26.66 -5.29
CA ILE A 459 -14.54 26.52 -6.16
C ILE A 459 -13.55 27.66 -5.90
N LEU A 460 -14.01 28.91 -5.87
CA LEU A 460 -13.17 30.07 -5.59
C LEU A 460 -12.55 30.01 -4.18
N TRP A 461 -13.30 29.52 -3.21
CA TRP A 461 -12.83 29.38 -1.84
C TRP A 461 -11.83 28.22 -1.66
N LEU A 462 -11.96 27.12 -2.41
CA LEU A 462 -10.94 26.04 -2.43
C LEU A 462 -9.67 26.44 -3.20
N LEU A 463 -9.77 27.33 -4.20
CA LEU A 463 -8.61 27.97 -4.84
C LEU A 463 -7.77 28.78 -3.85
N LEU A 464 -8.43 29.45 -2.89
CA LEU A 464 -7.72 30.12 -1.80
C LEU A 464 -6.92 29.14 -0.92
N GLY A 465 -7.40 27.91 -0.77
CA GLY A 465 -6.69 26.84 -0.05
C GLY A 465 -5.33 26.51 -0.67
N HIS A 466 -5.22 26.55 -2.00
CA HIS A 466 -3.96 26.34 -2.72
C HIS A 466 -3.05 27.58 -2.68
N ALA A 467 -3.60 28.77 -2.44
CA ALA A 467 -2.79 29.96 -2.22
C ALA A 467 -2.21 30.02 -0.79
N THR A 468 -2.69 29.17 0.14
CA THR A 468 -2.35 29.25 1.57
C THR A 468 -0.86 29.23 1.83
N LEU A 469 -0.09 28.34 1.19
CA LEU A 469 1.35 28.27 1.46
C LEU A 469 2.11 29.46 0.88
N PHE A 470 1.57 30.14 -0.14
CA PHE A 470 2.13 31.41 -0.64
C PHE A 470 1.75 32.59 0.24
N LEU A 471 0.48 32.69 0.61
CA LEU A 471 -0.06 33.72 1.51
C LEU A 471 0.65 33.69 2.86
N TYR A 472 1.07 32.51 3.30
CA TYR A 472 1.86 32.30 4.49
C TYR A 472 3.17 33.11 4.53
N PHE A 473 3.81 33.30 3.38
CA PHE A 473 5.07 34.04 3.28
C PHE A 473 4.88 35.54 3.04
N ILE A 474 3.63 36.03 2.93
CA ILE A 474 3.36 37.45 2.77
C ILE A 474 3.35 38.10 4.15
N PRO A 475 4.36 38.94 4.48
CA PRO A 475 4.39 39.62 5.77
C PRO A 475 3.19 40.56 5.91
N ASN A 476 2.64 40.68 7.10
CA ASN A 476 1.55 41.58 7.46
C ASN A 476 0.20 41.32 6.75
N LEU A 477 -0.05 40.13 6.20
CA LEU A 477 -1.36 39.78 5.67
C LEU A 477 -2.42 39.83 6.79
N PRO A 478 -3.59 40.48 6.59
CA PRO A 478 -4.60 40.56 7.64
C PRO A 478 -5.05 39.17 8.10
N ARG A 479 -5.17 38.99 9.41
CA ARG A 479 -5.44 37.70 10.07
C ARG A 479 -6.63 36.95 9.46
N PHE A 480 -7.69 37.67 9.11
CA PHE A 480 -8.87 37.10 8.48
C PHE A 480 -8.53 36.28 7.23
N PHE A 481 -7.66 36.78 6.36
CA PHE A 481 -7.30 36.10 5.11
C PHE A 481 -6.43 34.85 5.37
N VAL A 482 -5.51 34.93 6.33
CA VAL A 482 -4.67 33.79 6.74
C VAL A 482 -5.53 32.66 7.34
N THR A 483 -6.45 33.00 8.25
CA THR A 483 -7.37 32.01 8.84
C THR A 483 -8.28 31.41 7.79
N LEU A 484 -8.82 32.24 6.88
CA LEU A 484 -9.70 31.78 5.82
C LEU A 484 -8.95 30.82 4.87
N SER A 485 -7.69 31.11 4.51
CA SER A 485 -6.88 30.21 3.67
C SER A 485 -6.54 28.91 4.39
N PHE A 486 -6.23 28.95 5.69
CA PHE A 486 -5.98 27.73 6.47
C PHE A 486 -7.22 26.84 6.63
N LEU A 487 -8.41 27.44 6.79
CA LEU A 487 -9.66 26.69 6.74
C LEU A 487 -9.89 26.07 5.35
N SER A 488 -9.59 26.82 4.28
CA SER A 488 -9.69 26.33 2.90
C SER A 488 -8.77 25.13 2.63
N ILE A 489 -7.51 25.15 3.08
CA ILE A 489 -6.57 24.03 2.85
C ILE A 489 -6.95 22.79 3.67
N GLY A 490 -7.45 22.96 4.90
CA GLY A 490 -7.94 21.84 5.70
C GLY A 490 -9.15 21.15 5.06
N LEU A 491 -10.10 21.93 4.55
CA LEU A 491 -11.25 21.41 3.80
C LEU A 491 -10.85 20.88 2.41
N TRP A 492 -9.78 21.40 1.80
CA TRP A 492 -9.20 20.82 0.60
C TRP A 492 -8.73 19.38 0.84
N TYR A 493 -7.99 19.10 1.93
CA TYR A 493 -7.54 17.72 2.25
C TYR A 493 -8.71 16.74 2.43
N HIS A 494 -9.77 17.19 3.09
CA HIS A 494 -10.98 16.41 3.31
C HIS A 494 -11.72 16.02 2.03
N VAL A 495 -11.64 16.86 1.00
CA VAL A 495 -12.39 16.63 -0.24
C VAL A 495 -11.53 15.93 -1.28
N VAL A 496 -10.28 16.35 -1.44
CA VAL A 496 -9.40 15.83 -2.49
C VAL A 496 -9.00 14.38 -2.26
N ILE A 497 -8.53 14.03 -1.06
CA ILE A 497 -7.98 12.69 -0.82
C ILE A 497 -9.04 11.60 -0.98
N PRO A 498 -10.25 11.70 -0.38
CA PRO A 498 -11.31 10.72 -0.61
C PRO A 498 -11.76 10.68 -2.07
N LEU A 499 -11.83 11.81 -2.78
CA LEU A 499 -12.18 11.82 -4.20
C LEU A 499 -11.14 11.13 -5.08
N VAL A 500 -9.85 11.22 -4.75
CA VAL A 500 -8.79 10.48 -5.43
C VAL A 500 -8.91 8.98 -5.12
N ILE A 501 -9.19 8.60 -3.87
CA ILE A 501 -9.45 7.19 -3.51
C ILE A 501 -10.67 6.66 -4.27
N PHE A 502 -11.77 7.42 -4.34
CA PHE A 502 -12.94 7.07 -5.13
C PHE A 502 -12.62 6.99 -6.63
N ALA A 503 -11.73 7.83 -7.16
CA ALA A 503 -11.30 7.75 -8.54
C ALA A 503 -10.49 6.48 -8.81
N ILE A 504 -9.59 6.09 -7.90
CA ILE A 504 -8.84 4.82 -7.96
C ILE A 504 -9.80 3.64 -7.85
N LEU A 505 -10.74 3.68 -6.90
CA LEU A 505 -11.78 2.66 -6.74
C LEU A 505 -12.65 2.55 -8.00
N THR A 506 -13.10 3.66 -8.55
CA THR A 506 -13.88 3.70 -9.80
C THR A 506 -13.07 3.11 -10.95
N ALA A 507 -11.79 3.46 -11.07
CA ALA A 507 -10.91 2.90 -12.08
C ALA A 507 -10.73 1.39 -11.90
N ALA A 508 -10.49 0.92 -10.68
CA ALA A 508 -10.39 -0.49 -10.36
C ALA A 508 -11.69 -1.25 -10.67
N VAL A 509 -12.84 -0.72 -10.26
CA VAL A 509 -14.16 -1.31 -10.55
C VAL A 509 -14.47 -1.26 -12.04
N THR A 510 -14.06 -0.22 -12.77
CA THR A 510 -14.27 -0.11 -14.23
C THR A 510 -13.38 -1.09 -14.99
N ILE A 511 -12.13 -1.28 -14.55
CA ILE A 511 -11.21 -2.29 -15.09
C ILE A 511 -11.74 -3.70 -14.79
N CYS A 512 -12.32 -3.90 -13.61
CA CYS A 512 -12.93 -5.16 -13.17
C CYS A 512 -14.44 -5.27 -13.49
N HIS A 513 -15.00 -4.34 -14.27
CA HIS A 513 -16.45 -4.17 -14.50
C HIS A 513 -17.18 -5.44 -14.97
N PRO A 514 -16.58 -6.31 -15.83
CA PRO A 514 -17.22 -7.55 -16.24
C PRO A 514 -17.50 -8.52 -15.07
N PHE A 515 -16.71 -8.45 -13.99
CA PHE A 515 -16.76 -9.39 -12.87
C PHE A 515 -17.58 -8.87 -11.70
N ILE A 516 -17.58 -7.55 -11.48
CA ILE A 516 -18.18 -6.93 -10.29
C ILE A 516 -19.58 -6.37 -10.59
N SER A 517 -19.92 -6.03 -11.85
CA SER A 517 -21.21 -5.39 -12.21
C SER A 517 -22.45 -6.21 -11.81
N LYS A 518 -22.36 -7.55 -11.81
CA LYS A 518 -23.48 -8.45 -11.42
C LYS A 518 -23.71 -8.50 -9.90
N CYS A 519 -22.70 -8.13 -9.11
CA CYS A 519 -22.80 -8.00 -7.65
C CYS A 519 -23.16 -6.57 -7.25
N LEU A 520 -22.60 -5.56 -7.93
CA LEU A 520 -22.93 -4.15 -7.70
C LEU A 520 -24.38 -3.85 -8.08
N SER A 521 -24.89 -4.38 -9.20
CA SER A 521 -26.27 -4.17 -9.64
C SER A 521 -27.34 -4.75 -8.70
N LYS A 522 -26.96 -5.61 -7.74
CA LYS A 522 -27.85 -6.09 -6.68
C LYS A 522 -28.05 -5.08 -5.56
N CYS A 523 -27.19 -4.08 -5.46
CA CYS A 523 -27.27 -3.00 -4.48
C CYS A 523 -27.02 -1.66 -5.16
N SER A 524 -28.10 -1.02 -5.59
CA SER A 524 -28.07 0.28 -6.29
C SER A 524 -27.31 1.36 -5.53
N VAL A 525 -27.32 1.31 -4.20
CA VAL A 525 -26.55 2.20 -3.33
C VAL A 525 -25.06 1.94 -3.49
N LEU A 526 -24.60 0.69 -3.38
CA LEU A 526 -23.18 0.33 -3.52
C LEU A 526 -22.66 0.62 -4.93
N GLU A 527 -23.47 0.32 -5.95
CA GLU A 527 -23.18 0.67 -7.34
C GLU A 527 -23.00 2.18 -7.52
N ALA A 528 -23.91 2.98 -6.96
CA ALA A 528 -23.81 4.44 -6.99
C ALA A 528 -22.56 4.95 -6.27
N PHE A 529 -22.21 4.38 -5.11
CA PHE A 529 -20.97 4.74 -4.40
C PHE A 529 -19.70 4.37 -5.18
N CYS A 530 -19.69 3.24 -5.88
CA CYS A 530 -18.52 2.79 -6.63
C CYS A 530 -18.34 3.46 -8.00
N LEU A 531 -19.44 3.83 -8.67
CA LEU A 531 -19.42 4.26 -10.07
C LEU A 531 -19.99 5.67 -10.31
N ASN A 532 -20.90 6.15 -9.46
CA ASN A 532 -21.52 7.46 -9.65
C ASN A 532 -20.68 8.56 -9.00
N LYS A 533 -19.95 9.26 -9.88
CA LYS A 533 -19.09 10.40 -9.56
C LYS A 533 -19.78 11.47 -8.72
N ASN A 534 -21.04 11.80 -9.00
CA ASN A 534 -21.77 12.86 -8.29
C ASN A 534 -22.17 12.41 -6.87
N VAL A 535 -22.51 11.13 -6.70
CA VAL A 535 -22.78 10.54 -5.39
C VAL A 535 -21.51 10.51 -4.54
N GLN A 536 -20.37 10.11 -5.12
CA GLN A 536 -19.06 10.16 -4.47
C GLN A 536 -18.71 11.57 -3.99
N THR A 537 -18.87 12.58 -4.86
CA THR A 537 -18.58 13.98 -4.52
C THR A 537 -19.52 14.51 -3.46
N THR A 538 -20.83 14.24 -3.56
CA THR A 538 -21.81 14.69 -2.57
C THR A 538 -21.56 14.07 -1.20
N PHE A 539 -21.33 12.76 -1.15
CA PHE A 539 -21.00 12.05 0.10
C PHE A 539 -19.71 12.60 0.73
N THR A 540 -18.67 12.80 -0.08
CA THR A 540 -17.40 13.34 0.40
C THR A 540 -17.58 14.72 1.02
N LEU A 541 -18.37 15.61 0.40
CA LEU A 541 -18.65 16.94 0.94
C LEU A 541 -19.42 16.89 2.26
N ILE A 542 -20.42 16.00 2.38
CA ILE A 542 -21.20 15.82 3.61
C ILE A 542 -20.30 15.33 4.76
N VAL A 543 -19.50 14.30 4.50
CA VAL A 543 -18.56 13.74 5.50
C VAL A 543 -17.51 14.76 5.90
N ALA A 544 -16.96 15.51 4.95
CA ALA A 544 -15.99 16.58 5.20
C ALA A 544 -16.54 17.63 6.17
N VAL A 545 -17.75 18.14 5.90
CA VAL A 545 -18.40 19.14 6.77
C VAL A 545 -18.72 18.57 8.14
N PHE A 546 -19.27 17.35 8.19
CA PHE A 546 -19.63 16.70 9.46
C PHE A 546 -18.41 16.44 10.35
N LEU A 547 -17.33 15.88 9.80
CA LEU A 547 -16.11 15.62 10.54
C LEU A 547 -15.41 16.91 10.95
N SER A 548 -15.32 17.91 10.06
CA SER A 548 -14.78 19.23 10.42
C SER A 548 -15.55 19.89 11.58
N PHE A 549 -16.87 19.74 11.62
CA PHE A 549 -17.71 20.25 12.72
C PHE A 549 -17.52 19.46 14.02
N PHE A 550 -17.46 18.13 13.96
CA PHE A 550 -17.29 17.29 15.14
C PHE A 550 -15.92 17.49 15.79
N SER A 551 -14.87 17.63 14.98
CA SER A 551 -13.50 17.98 15.39
C SER A 551 -13.39 19.29 16.14
N TYR A 552 -14.30 20.23 15.90
CA TYR A 552 -14.34 21.51 16.60
C TYR A 552 -14.89 21.39 18.03
N ILE A 553 -15.57 20.29 18.37
CA ILE A 553 -16.44 20.19 19.56
C ILE A 553 -15.86 19.34 20.72
N PHE A 554 -14.75 18.59 20.54
CA PHE A 554 -14.21 17.68 21.58
C PHE A 554 -12.87 18.12 22.20
N CYS A 555 -12.75 18.03 23.53
CA CYS A 555 -11.50 18.17 24.31
C CYS A 555 -11.50 17.37 25.63
N ASP A 556 -10.28 16.99 26.05
CA ASP A 556 -9.76 16.56 27.36
C ASP A 556 -9.50 15.06 27.64
N THR A 557 -8.24 14.76 27.99
CA THR A 557 -7.75 13.42 28.39
C THR A 557 -6.65 13.52 29.47
N ASN A 558 -6.70 12.64 30.48
CA ASN A 558 -5.73 12.51 31.59
C ASN A 558 -5.09 11.11 31.59
N VAL A 559 -3.78 10.99 31.87
CA VAL A 559 -3.06 9.68 31.96
C VAL A 559 -1.91 9.70 32.98
N SER A 560 -1.64 8.55 33.61
CA SER A 560 -0.56 8.30 34.59
C SER A 560 0.54 7.39 34.01
N ILE A 561 1.82 7.66 34.31
CA ILE A 561 2.98 6.89 33.81
C ILE A 561 3.85 6.40 34.98
N ASN A 562 4.24 5.12 34.99
CA ASN A 562 5.05 4.52 36.04
C ASN A 562 6.55 4.57 35.67
N VAL A 563 7.43 5.00 36.58
CA VAL A 563 8.88 5.16 36.33
C VAL A 563 9.70 4.54 37.48
N LYS A 564 10.88 3.99 37.17
CA LYS A 564 11.78 3.33 38.15
C LYS A 564 12.69 4.34 38.87
N ASP A 565 13.10 4.00 40.10
CA ASP A 565 14.04 4.75 40.94
C ASP A 565 13.71 6.22 41.23
N LEU A 566 12.41 6.51 41.43
CA LEU A 566 11.94 7.86 41.76
C LEU A 566 12.35 8.22 43.20
N PRO A 567 13.12 9.30 43.43
CA PRO A 567 13.50 9.70 44.79
C PRO A 567 12.28 10.15 45.61
N ASP A 568 12.33 9.98 46.93
CA ASP A 568 11.21 10.34 47.84
C ASP A 568 10.75 11.80 47.68
N SER A 569 11.65 12.71 47.32
CA SER A 569 11.35 14.13 47.03
C SER A 569 10.56 14.38 45.75
N ALA A 570 10.43 13.36 44.89
CA ALA A 570 9.74 13.41 43.60
C ALA A 570 8.52 12.48 43.53
N LYS A 571 8.15 11.82 44.64
CA LYS A 571 6.96 10.98 44.72
C LYS A 571 5.70 11.82 44.46
N ASP A 572 4.85 11.36 43.55
CA ASP A 572 3.62 12.03 43.10
C ASP A 572 3.84 13.40 42.41
N ILE A 573 5.05 13.68 41.92
CA ILE A 573 5.33 14.90 41.14
C ILE A 573 4.50 14.91 39.85
N ARG A 574 3.95 16.09 39.54
CA ARG A 574 3.06 16.30 38.39
C ARG A 574 3.71 17.27 37.40
N PHE A 575 3.83 16.85 36.15
CA PHE A 575 4.27 17.72 35.06
C PHE A 575 3.15 17.93 34.04
N ALA A 576 2.97 19.16 33.58
CA ALA A 576 2.19 19.41 32.37
C ALA A 576 3.11 19.25 31.14
N LEU A 577 2.78 18.38 30.21
CA LEU A 577 3.45 18.24 28.92
C LEU A 577 2.63 18.95 27.84
N ILE A 578 3.32 19.84 27.12
CA ILE A 578 2.82 20.71 26.07
C ILE A 578 3.76 20.56 24.86
N SER A 579 3.22 20.48 23.66
CA SER A 579 3.99 20.49 22.40
C SER A 579 3.15 21.05 21.27
N ASP A 580 3.77 21.38 20.14
CA ASP A 580 3.07 21.69 18.89
C ASP A 580 2.02 22.82 19.05
N ILE A 581 2.43 23.93 19.69
CA ILE A 581 1.55 25.10 19.89
C ILE A 581 1.32 25.84 18.58
N HIS A 582 2.32 25.93 17.70
CA HIS A 582 2.22 26.61 16.41
C HIS A 582 1.56 28.01 16.47
N ALA A 583 2.12 28.90 17.29
CA ALA A 583 1.55 30.24 17.56
C ALA A 583 1.43 31.14 16.30
N GLY A 584 2.07 30.75 15.18
CA GLY A 584 1.94 31.45 13.91
C GLY A 584 0.63 31.15 13.17
N ALA A 585 0.12 29.91 13.27
CA ALA A 585 -0.92 29.39 12.38
C ALA A 585 -2.33 29.92 12.70
N THR A 586 -2.85 29.80 13.92
CA THR A 586 -4.09 30.49 14.35
C THR A 586 -4.42 30.41 15.85
N VAL A 587 -3.45 30.11 16.71
CA VAL A 587 -3.71 29.69 18.09
C VAL A 587 -3.92 30.86 19.06
N PHE A 588 -4.86 30.70 20.01
CA PHE A 588 -5.21 31.70 21.02
C PHE A 588 -4.65 31.35 22.41
N LYS A 589 -4.21 32.40 23.10
CA LYS A 589 -3.37 32.38 24.30
C LYS A 589 -4.03 31.94 25.60
N GLU A 590 -5.32 32.23 25.79
CA GLU A 590 -5.99 32.00 27.09
C GLU A 590 -6.25 30.50 27.34
N GLN A 591 -6.15 29.65 26.31
CA GLN A 591 -6.52 28.24 26.38
C GLN A 591 -5.46 27.34 27.05
N VAL A 592 -4.18 27.74 27.07
CA VAL A 592 -3.09 26.92 27.63
C VAL A 592 -2.67 27.37 29.03
N VAL A 593 -2.38 28.66 29.20
CA VAL A 593 -1.76 29.17 30.44
C VAL A 593 -2.70 29.03 31.63
N ASP A 594 -3.94 29.49 31.50
CA ASP A 594 -4.94 29.39 32.56
C ASP A 594 -5.26 27.93 32.89
N ARG A 595 -5.28 27.09 31.85
CA ARG A 595 -5.54 25.66 31.99
C ARG A 595 -4.40 24.97 32.75
N VAL A 596 -3.15 25.15 32.36
CA VAL A 596 -1.99 24.58 33.07
C VAL A 596 -1.90 25.10 34.49
N ASN A 597 -2.08 26.41 34.70
CA ASN A 597 -2.06 27.02 36.02
C ASN A 597 -3.18 26.49 36.94
N SER A 598 -4.30 26.00 36.38
CA SER A 598 -5.38 25.39 37.16
C SER A 598 -5.13 23.94 37.60
N GLN A 599 -4.14 23.25 37.02
CA GLN A 599 -3.93 21.80 37.22
C GLN A 599 -3.00 21.44 38.39
N GLU A 600 -2.53 22.44 39.16
CA GLU A 600 -1.63 22.25 40.32
C GLU A 600 -0.42 21.35 39.99
N VAL A 601 0.29 21.67 38.90
CA VAL A 601 1.50 20.93 38.48
C VAL A 601 2.77 21.54 39.08
N ASP A 602 3.78 20.71 39.32
CA ASP A 602 5.08 21.11 39.87
C ASP A 602 6.02 21.70 38.82
N GLY A 603 5.82 21.33 37.55
CA GLY A 603 6.59 21.85 36.42
C GLY A 603 5.87 21.68 35.08
N VAL A 604 6.39 22.34 34.06
CA VAL A 604 5.88 22.27 32.68
C VAL A 604 7.00 21.83 31.75
N PHE A 605 6.73 20.86 30.89
CA PHE A 605 7.57 20.45 29.78
C PHE A 605 6.96 20.97 28.49
N ILE A 606 7.71 21.82 27.77
CA ILE A 606 7.36 22.27 26.42
C ILE A 606 8.32 21.61 25.44
N VAL A 607 7.79 20.75 24.56
CA VAL A 607 8.58 19.88 23.69
C VAL A 607 8.41 20.29 22.22
N GLY A 608 9.00 21.43 21.87
CA GLY A 608 9.15 21.92 20.51
C GLY A 608 7.88 22.43 19.81
N ASP A 609 8.10 23.03 18.64
CA ASP A 609 7.10 23.53 17.70
C ASP A 609 6.13 24.54 18.33
N VAL A 610 6.70 25.53 19.03
CA VAL A 610 5.91 26.60 19.68
C VAL A 610 5.55 27.72 18.70
N VAL A 611 6.41 27.97 17.71
CA VAL A 611 6.39 29.16 16.85
C VAL A 611 6.55 28.78 15.38
N ASP A 612 5.94 29.54 14.47
CA ASP A 612 6.03 29.28 13.01
C ASP A 612 6.35 30.53 12.17
N ALA A 613 6.76 31.63 12.80
CA ALA A 613 7.08 32.85 12.09
C ALA A 613 8.27 33.55 12.74
N PRO A 614 8.86 34.56 12.09
CA PRO A 614 9.92 35.34 12.71
C PRO A 614 9.42 36.07 13.97
N ARG A 615 10.32 36.28 14.95
CA ARG A 615 9.99 36.87 16.25
C ARG A 615 9.21 38.17 16.18
N ASN A 616 9.70 39.12 15.39
CA ASN A 616 9.08 40.42 15.20
C ASN A 616 7.61 40.36 14.73
N SER A 617 7.14 39.22 14.20
CA SER A 617 5.81 39.06 13.63
C SER A 617 4.79 38.43 14.59
N ILE A 618 5.25 37.61 15.54
CA ILE A 618 4.35 36.81 16.42
C ILE A 618 4.76 36.77 17.90
N GLU A 619 5.74 37.58 18.34
CA GLU A 619 6.16 37.64 19.75
C GLU A 619 4.99 37.89 20.71
N ASP A 620 4.08 38.79 20.33
CA ASP A 620 2.86 39.14 21.08
C ASP A 620 1.95 37.93 21.33
N ARG A 621 1.97 36.93 20.44
CA ARG A 621 1.15 35.71 20.53
C ARG A 621 1.70 34.70 21.52
N VAL A 622 3.02 34.63 21.69
CA VAL A 622 3.67 33.74 22.67
C VAL A 622 3.96 34.40 24.02
N ARG A 623 3.91 35.74 24.08
CA ARG A 623 4.04 36.53 25.32
C ARG A 623 3.24 36.01 26.52
N PRO A 624 2.01 35.50 26.37
CA PRO A 624 1.23 35.00 27.49
C PRO A 624 1.87 33.80 28.21
N LEU A 625 2.72 33.03 27.54
CA LEU A 625 3.42 31.89 28.15
C LEU A 625 4.34 32.32 29.31
N GLN A 626 4.74 33.61 29.39
CA GLN A 626 5.49 34.16 30.52
C GLN A 626 4.70 34.09 31.85
N PHE A 627 3.39 33.90 31.80
CA PHE A 627 2.51 33.82 32.98
C PHE A 627 2.27 32.38 33.45
N LEU A 628 2.99 31.40 32.90
CA LEU A 628 3.05 30.05 33.48
C LEU A 628 3.68 30.15 34.88
N LYS A 629 2.92 29.78 35.91
CA LYS A 629 3.38 29.82 37.31
C LYS A 629 4.42 28.73 37.64
N PRO A 630 4.28 27.48 37.17
CA PRO A 630 5.25 26.43 37.47
C PRO A 630 6.57 26.63 36.70
N LYS A 631 7.64 26.00 37.19
CA LYS A 631 8.93 26.01 36.50
C LYS A 631 8.80 25.32 35.15
N THR A 632 9.20 26.02 34.08
CA THR A 632 9.02 25.55 32.71
C THR A 632 10.36 25.15 32.10
N PHE A 633 10.40 23.96 31.49
CA PHE A 633 11.54 23.42 30.76
C PHE A 633 11.16 23.30 29.28
N TYR A 634 12.06 23.72 28.40
CA TYR A 634 11.77 23.89 26.99
C TYR A 634 12.88 23.28 26.12
N VAL A 635 12.48 22.59 25.06
CA VAL A 635 13.35 22.22 23.94
C VAL A 635 12.75 22.71 22.63
N SER A 636 13.61 23.01 21.66
CA SER A 636 13.21 23.43 20.31
C SER A 636 12.69 22.26 19.48
N GLY A 637 11.69 22.51 18.64
CA GLY A 637 11.31 21.68 17.51
C GLY A 637 11.85 22.24 16.21
N ASN A 638 11.40 21.68 15.09
CA ASN A 638 11.87 22.09 13.78
C ASN A 638 11.28 23.43 13.33
N HIS A 639 10.12 23.83 13.85
CA HIS A 639 9.46 25.07 13.46
C HIS A 639 10.14 26.33 14.01
N GLU A 640 10.86 26.23 15.12
CA GLU A 640 11.65 27.31 15.70
C GLU A 640 12.71 27.91 14.76
N TYR A 641 13.26 27.11 13.85
CA TYR A 641 14.32 27.52 12.92
C TYR A 641 13.90 27.40 11.45
N TYR A 642 12.62 27.21 11.17
CA TYR A 642 12.08 27.35 9.82
C TYR A 642 11.84 28.81 9.43
N TYR A 643 11.76 29.71 10.42
CA TYR A 643 11.33 31.09 10.23
C TYR A 643 12.12 32.08 11.08
N GLY A 644 13.06 32.77 10.43
CA GLY A 644 13.93 33.74 11.10
C GLY A 644 15.07 33.07 11.85
N ASN A 645 15.60 33.76 12.86
CA ASN A 645 16.73 33.27 13.66
C ASN A 645 16.21 32.64 14.95
N ALA A 646 16.42 31.33 15.13
CA ALA A 646 15.89 30.60 16.29
C ALA A 646 16.49 31.05 17.63
N SER A 647 17.73 31.59 17.62
CA SER A 647 18.34 32.13 18.85
C SER A 647 17.49 33.23 19.48
N GLU A 648 16.80 34.05 18.66
CA GLU A 648 15.92 35.11 19.17
C GLU A 648 14.75 34.56 19.99
N TRP A 649 14.26 33.37 19.65
CA TRP A 649 13.23 32.66 20.38
C TRP A 649 13.76 32.06 21.68
N PHE A 650 14.96 31.46 21.63
CA PHE A 650 15.60 30.89 22.82
C PHE A 650 15.88 31.97 23.88
N ASP A 651 16.38 33.13 23.44
CA ASP A 651 16.62 34.27 24.32
C ASP A 651 15.32 34.81 24.93
N LEU A 652 14.25 34.89 24.14
CA LEU A 652 12.95 35.33 24.61
C LEU A 652 12.37 34.37 25.66
N PHE A 653 12.42 33.07 25.41
CA PHE A 653 11.92 32.08 26.36
C PHE A 653 12.76 32.03 27.64
N GLN A 654 14.07 32.28 27.56
CA GLN A 654 14.89 32.50 28.76
C GLN A 654 14.46 33.76 29.52
N GLN A 655 14.11 34.86 28.85
CA GLN A 655 13.58 36.07 29.48
C GLN A 655 12.23 35.82 30.16
N TYR A 656 11.41 34.91 29.66
CA TYR A 656 10.18 34.44 30.32
C TYR A 656 10.45 33.51 31.52
N GLY A 657 11.71 33.22 31.82
CA GLY A 657 12.13 32.37 32.94
C GLY A 657 12.16 30.88 32.61
N PHE A 658 12.03 30.49 31.33
CA PHE A 658 12.09 29.09 30.93
C PHE A 658 13.53 28.58 31.01
N LYS A 659 13.67 27.32 31.39
CA LYS A 659 14.93 26.59 31.24
C LYS A 659 14.98 26.00 29.83
N VAL A 660 15.68 26.68 28.93
CA VAL A 660 15.97 26.18 27.58
C VAL A 660 17.05 25.10 27.68
N LEU A 661 16.67 23.86 27.37
CA LEU A 661 17.49 22.67 27.61
C LEU A 661 18.12 22.08 26.34
N ASN A 662 18.17 22.79 25.22
CA ASN A 662 18.78 22.29 23.98
C ASN A 662 20.22 21.78 24.21
N ASN A 663 20.39 20.45 24.24
CA ASN A 663 21.59 19.70 24.61
C ASN A 663 22.13 20.00 26.02
N ARG A 664 21.24 20.26 26.97
CA ARG A 664 21.55 20.59 28.36
C ARG A 664 20.65 19.80 29.30
N HIS A 665 21.04 19.74 30.56
CA HIS A 665 20.24 19.14 31.62
C HIS A 665 20.14 20.06 32.83
N VAL A 666 19.21 19.72 33.72
CA VAL A 666 19.04 20.35 35.01
C VAL A 666 18.48 19.33 36.01
N LEU A 667 18.97 19.38 37.24
CA LEU A 667 18.37 18.64 38.34
C LEU A 667 17.15 19.39 38.86
N PHE A 668 16.01 18.70 38.93
CA PHE A 668 14.77 19.25 39.46
C PHE A 668 14.10 18.23 40.38
N ARG A 669 14.00 18.60 41.67
CA ARG A 669 13.44 17.76 42.74
C ARG A 669 14.03 16.34 42.83
N GLY A 670 15.31 16.18 42.45
CA GLY A 670 16.02 14.90 42.49
C GLY A 670 15.97 14.10 41.18
N ILE A 671 15.25 14.56 40.15
CA ILE A 671 15.21 13.96 38.82
C ILE A 671 16.15 14.74 37.89
N CYS A 672 16.85 14.05 36.99
CA CYS A 672 17.54 14.70 35.87
C CYS A 672 16.57 14.97 34.72
N VAL A 673 16.35 16.24 34.41
CA VAL A 673 15.61 16.65 33.20
C VAL A 673 16.63 17.10 32.17
N ALA A 674 16.78 16.31 31.11
CA ALA A 674 17.64 16.60 29.97
C ALA A 674 16.80 17.03 28.77
N GLY A 675 17.35 17.91 27.93
CA GLY A 675 16.75 18.29 26.67
C GLY A 675 17.74 18.11 25.53
N VAL A 676 17.25 17.70 24.37
CA VAL A 676 18.04 17.63 23.14
C VAL A 676 17.50 18.64 22.14
N SER A 677 18.38 19.23 21.34
CA SER A 677 17.95 20.03 20.18
C SER A 677 17.14 19.15 19.21
N ASP A 678 16.33 19.73 18.32
CA ASP A 678 15.53 18.92 17.39
C ASP A 678 16.41 17.96 16.56
N TYR A 679 15.87 16.80 16.18
CA TYR A 679 16.61 15.81 15.39
C TYR A 679 17.11 16.36 14.04
N SER A 680 16.37 17.29 13.44
CA SER A 680 16.72 17.95 12.18
C SER A 680 17.48 19.28 12.36
N SER A 681 17.88 19.62 13.60
CA SER A 681 18.51 20.89 13.97
C SER A 681 19.85 21.17 13.28
N GLY A 682 20.49 20.14 12.72
CA GLY A 682 21.65 20.30 11.81
C GLY A 682 21.38 21.17 10.58
N ARG A 683 20.11 21.42 10.23
CA ARG A 683 19.70 22.32 9.14
C ARG A 683 19.36 23.73 9.61
N SER A 684 19.41 24.00 10.90
CA SER A 684 19.07 25.31 11.48
C SER A 684 20.08 26.41 11.13
N GLY A 685 21.29 26.04 10.67
CA GLY A 685 22.37 26.99 10.37
C GLY A 685 22.95 27.68 11.61
N LEU A 686 22.60 27.23 12.80
CA LEU A 686 23.15 27.69 14.07
C LEU A 686 24.23 26.71 14.58
N PRO A 687 25.44 27.19 14.93
CA PRO A 687 26.57 26.30 15.26
C PRO A 687 26.35 25.47 16.53
N ASP A 688 25.66 26.03 17.54
CA ASP A 688 25.44 25.38 18.85
C ASP A 688 24.08 24.68 18.96
N HIS A 689 23.43 24.41 17.82
CA HIS A 689 22.08 23.86 17.74
C HIS A 689 22.07 22.57 16.92
N LEU A 690 22.98 21.66 17.23
CA LEU A 690 23.04 20.32 16.62
C LEU A 690 22.35 19.31 17.54
N PHE A 691 21.81 18.22 17.01
CA PHE A 691 21.29 17.13 17.84
C PHE A 691 22.45 16.43 18.58
N GLN A 692 22.52 16.55 19.91
CA GLN A 692 23.64 16.03 20.72
C GLN A 692 23.15 15.39 22.04
N PRO A 693 22.64 14.14 22.01
CA PRO A 693 22.05 13.48 23.17
C PRO A 693 23.07 13.19 24.29
N VAL A 694 24.30 12.82 23.95
CA VAL A 694 25.36 12.55 24.95
C VAL A 694 25.70 13.83 25.73
N GLU A 695 25.80 14.97 25.04
CA GLU A 695 26.07 16.27 25.68
C GLU A 695 24.95 16.70 26.61
N ALA A 696 23.70 16.40 26.26
CA ALA A 696 22.55 16.63 27.12
C ALA A 696 22.65 15.81 28.42
N LEU A 697 23.09 14.56 28.34
CA LEU A 697 23.02 13.58 29.42
C LEU A 697 24.25 13.52 30.32
N LYS A 698 25.43 13.94 29.86
CA LYS A 698 26.73 13.69 30.54
C LYS A 698 26.88 14.19 31.99
N GLY A 699 25.99 15.06 32.46
CA GLY A 699 25.98 15.54 33.86
C GLY A 699 24.79 15.04 34.69
N CYS A 700 23.98 14.13 34.15
CA CYS A 700 22.94 13.45 34.92
C CYS A 700 23.56 12.38 35.83
N PRO A 701 23.22 12.34 37.13
CA PRO A 701 23.66 11.28 38.03
C PRO A 701 23.05 9.92 37.67
N GLU A 702 23.86 8.86 37.66
CA GLU A 702 23.45 7.49 37.26
C GLU A 702 22.33 6.90 38.13
N ASN A 703 22.28 7.28 39.42
CA ASN A 703 21.29 6.79 40.38
C ASN A 703 20.03 7.66 40.47
N THR A 704 19.73 8.44 39.43
CA THR A 704 18.55 9.30 39.38
C THR A 704 17.72 9.04 38.14
N THR A 705 16.39 9.08 38.28
CA THR A 705 15.48 9.05 37.14
C THR A 705 15.86 10.15 36.14
N THR A 706 16.00 9.78 34.87
CA THR A 706 16.36 10.67 33.78
C THR A 706 15.22 10.77 32.77
N ILE A 707 14.67 11.98 32.64
CA ILE A 707 13.62 12.33 31.67
C ILE A 707 14.26 13.17 30.57
N VAL A 708 14.09 12.75 29.31
CA VAL A 708 14.59 13.46 28.14
C VAL A 708 13.43 14.10 27.39
N LEU A 709 13.52 15.41 27.17
CA LEU A 709 12.63 16.15 26.28
C LEU A 709 13.22 16.13 24.88
N SER A 710 12.50 15.56 23.91
CA SER A 710 12.91 15.52 22.50
C SER A 710 11.70 15.71 21.59
N HIS A 711 11.71 16.74 20.74
CA HIS A 711 10.56 17.05 19.91
C HIS A 711 10.20 15.95 18.91
N ASN A 712 11.19 15.41 18.19
CA ASN A 712 10.96 14.42 17.15
C ASN A 712 11.15 12.98 17.68
N PRO A 713 10.11 12.13 17.66
CA PRO A 713 10.19 10.79 18.25
C PRO A 713 11.10 9.85 17.46
N ALA A 714 11.47 10.17 16.21
CA ALA A 714 12.45 9.39 15.45
C ALA A 714 13.84 9.37 16.12
N SER A 715 14.13 10.33 17.00
CA SER A 715 15.37 10.37 17.79
C SER A 715 15.40 9.39 18.97
N ALA A 716 14.30 8.71 19.29
CA ALA A 716 14.16 7.96 20.53
C ALA A 716 15.16 6.80 20.67
N GLU A 717 15.45 6.07 19.59
CA GLU A 717 16.45 5.00 19.63
C GLU A 717 17.86 5.55 19.84
N GLU A 718 18.21 6.66 19.20
CA GLU A 718 19.55 7.27 19.34
C GLU A 718 19.78 7.86 20.74
N ILE A 719 18.72 8.32 21.39
CA ILE A 719 18.74 8.77 22.79
C ILE A 719 18.85 7.56 23.74
N ALA A 720 18.00 6.55 23.57
CA ALA A 720 17.93 5.39 24.44
C ALA A 720 19.20 4.52 24.36
N PHE A 721 19.74 4.36 23.15
CA PHE A 721 20.96 3.60 22.88
C PHE A 721 22.15 4.53 22.58
N ASN A 722 22.24 5.64 23.32
CA ASN A 722 23.33 6.60 23.14
C ASN A 722 24.70 5.95 23.33
N ASN A 723 25.69 6.40 22.56
CA ASN A 723 27.03 5.80 22.50
C ASN A 723 27.81 5.85 23.82
N ALA A 724 27.37 6.65 24.79
CA ALA A 724 27.98 6.75 26.11
C ALA A 724 27.29 5.85 27.15
N HIS A 725 26.27 5.08 26.75
CA HIS A 725 25.48 4.20 27.62
C HIS A 725 24.88 4.92 28.84
N LEU A 726 24.57 6.21 28.68
CA LEU A 726 23.97 7.02 29.74
C LEU A 726 22.50 6.64 29.94
N ARG A 727 22.09 6.55 31.20
CA ARG A 727 20.73 6.14 31.61
C ARG A 727 19.67 7.10 31.07
N VAL A 728 18.59 6.53 30.52
CA VAL A 728 17.37 7.26 30.12
C VAL A 728 16.15 6.44 30.50
N ASP A 729 15.25 6.99 31.33
CA ASP A 729 14.07 6.27 31.81
C ASP A 729 12.82 6.63 30.98
N LEU A 730 12.65 7.90 30.62
CA LEU A 730 11.47 8.40 29.90
C LEU A 730 11.85 9.47 28.87
N ILE A 731 11.39 9.31 27.64
CA ILE A 731 11.49 10.29 26.56
C ILE A 731 10.09 10.87 26.31
N LEU A 732 9.97 12.19 26.30
CA LEU A 732 8.71 12.89 26.01
C LEU A 732 8.84 13.61 24.66
N SER A 733 7.86 13.40 23.77
CA SER A 733 7.93 13.81 22.37
C SER A 733 6.60 14.26 21.77
N GLY A 734 6.67 15.09 20.71
CA GLY A 734 5.54 15.64 19.96
C GLY A 734 5.65 15.32 18.47
N HIS A 735 5.53 16.33 17.60
CA HIS A 735 5.87 16.30 16.15
C HIS A 735 4.87 15.59 15.23
N THR A 736 4.25 14.49 15.67
CA THR A 736 3.42 13.66 14.77
C THR A 736 2.01 14.20 14.55
N HIS A 737 1.54 15.07 15.47
CA HIS A 737 0.15 15.48 15.65
C HIS A 737 -0.87 14.31 15.68
N ALA A 738 -0.38 13.10 15.93
CA ALA A 738 -1.10 11.85 15.72
C ALA A 738 -1.84 11.79 14.36
N GLY A 739 -1.25 12.37 13.30
CA GLY A 739 -1.91 12.45 11.99
C GLY A 739 -3.16 13.34 12.03
N GLN A 740 -2.97 14.64 12.29
CA GLN A 740 -3.97 15.72 12.40
C GLN A 740 -5.19 15.57 11.45
N PHE A 741 -4.99 15.05 10.25
CA PHE A 741 -6.02 14.75 9.26
C PHE A 741 -6.21 13.23 9.11
N TYR A 742 -7.44 12.72 9.24
CA TYR A 742 -7.73 11.28 9.07
C TYR A 742 -7.33 10.75 7.69
N THR A 743 -7.35 11.62 6.67
CA THR A 743 -6.96 11.32 5.30
C THR A 743 -5.46 11.09 5.14
N VAL A 744 -4.65 11.60 6.08
CA VAL A 744 -3.18 11.52 6.08
C VAL A 744 -2.67 10.62 7.21
N ALA A 745 -3.47 10.37 8.24
CA ALA A 745 -3.15 9.49 9.37
C ALA A 745 -2.53 8.13 8.97
N PRO A 746 -3.06 7.38 7.97
CA PRO A 746 -2.43 6.14 7.54
C PRO A 746 -1.03 6.34 6.93
N ILE A 747 -0.80 7.47 6.25
CA ILE A 747 0.49 7.82 5.64
C ILE A 747 1.49 8.15 6.75
N VAL A 748 1.10 8.99 7.71
CA VAL A 748 1.94 9.37 8.85
C VAL A 748 2.30 8.15 9.70
N TYR A 749 1.33 7.29 9.98
CA TYR A 749 1.55 6.02 10.70
C TYR A 749 2.55 5.11 9.98
N TRP A 750 2.53 5.08 8.65
CA TRP A 750 3.44 4.26 7.86
C TRP A 750 4.84 4.87 7.72
N MET A 751 4.94 6.20 7.72
CA MET A 751 6.21 6.92 7.51
C MET A 751 7.03 7.10 8.78
N LEU A 752 6.38 7.25 9.94
CA LEU A 752 7.06 7.53 11.20
C LEU A 752 7.21 6.28 12.07
N PRO A 753 8.37 6.09 12.73
CA PRO A 753 8.61 4.91 13.55
C PRO A 753 7.71 4.85 14.80
N TYR A 754 7.32 6.02 15.31
CA TYR A 754 6.43 6.16 16.47
C TYR A 754 5.37 7.22 16.14
N TYR A 755 4.12 6.91 16.46
CA TYR A 755 2.97 7.67 15.99
C TYR A 755 2.28 8.45 17.10
N TYR A 756 1.78 7.78 18.14
CA TYR A 756 1.07 8.39 19.26
C TYR A 756 0.93 7.37 20.39
N GLY A 757 1.09 7.82 21.64
CA GLY A 757 0.96 7.01 22.84
C GLY A 757 2.30 6.60 23.46
N LEU A 758 2.24 5.61 24.35
CA LEU A 758 3.40 5.12 25.12
C LEU A 758 4.03 3.91 24.43
N TYR A 759 5.34 3.95 24.24
CA TYR A 759 6.17 2.93 23.64
C TYR A 759 7.26 2.48 24.62
N GLN A 760 7.61 1.21 24.58
CA GLN A 760 8.76 0.67 25.29
C GLN A 760 9.92 0.53 24.31
N ILE A 761 10.98 1.33 24.48
CA ILE A 761 12.13 1.37 23.54
C ILE A 761 13.20 0.36 23.97
N SER A 762 13.47 0.26 25.26
CA SER A 762 14.39 -0.70 25.87
C SER A 762 13.77 -1.27 27.16
N LEU A 763 14.45 -2.16 27.89
CA LEU A 763 13.97 -2.64 29.20
C LEU A 763 13.87 -1.53 30.27
N GLU A 764 14.55 -0.41 30.03
CA GLU A 764 14.71 0.71 30.97
C GLU A 764 14.06 1.99 30.45
N THR A 765 13.94 2.16 29.12
CA THR A 765 13.50 3.40 28.49
C THR A 765 12.11 3.30 27.89
N GLN A 766 11.24 4.25 28.26
CA GLN A 766 9.94 4.49 27.65
C GLN A 766 9.95 5.75 26.78
N LEU A 767 9.13 5.77 25.73
CA LEU A 767 8.86 6.95 24.91
C LEU A 767 7.36 7.26 24.97
N PHE A 768 7.00 8.50 25.26
CA PHE A 768 5.64 9.00 25.15
C PHE A 768 5.53 10.04 24.04
N VAL A 769 4.62 9.81 23.09
CA VAL A 769 4.36 10.70 21.95
C VAL A 769 2.95 11.29 22.10
N THR A 770 2.84 12.61 22.25
CA THR A 770 1.55 13.31 22.31
C THR A 770 1.02 13.67 20.92
N ALA A 771 -0.30 13.83 20.79
CA ALA A 771 -0.92 14.37 19.58
C ALA A 771 -0.73 15.89 19.42
N GLY A 772 -0.06 16.55 20.36
CA GLY A 772 0.19 17.98 20.38
C GLY A 772 -0.93 18.80 21.04
N THR A 773 -0.57 19.96 21.57
CA THR A 773 -1.49 20.87 22.25
C THR A 773 -2.38 21.62 21.29
N PHE A 774 -1.90 21.95 20.09
CA PHE A 774 -2.73 22.51 19.04
C PHE A 774 -2.41 21.87 17.68
N TYR A 775 -2.72 22.57 16.60
CA TYR A 775 -2.68 22.11 15.22
C TYR A 775 -1.66 22.90 14.41
N GLN A 776 -1.14 22.27 13.36
CA GLN A 776 -0.29 22.91 12.37
C GLN A 776 -1.15 23.36 11.18
N GLY A 777 -1.13 24.65 10.87
CA GLY A 777 -1.86 25.22 9.74
C GLY A 777 -3.38 25.30 9.96
N ALA A 778 -4.14 24.36 9.38
CA ALA A 778 -5.60 24.41 9.46
C ALA A 778 -6.10 24.17 10.90
N PRO A 779 -7.05 24.97 11.42
CA PRO A 779 -7.53 24.87 12.80
C PRO A 779 -8.51 23.72 13.02
N MET A 780 -8.08 22.50 12.70
CA MET A 780 -8.88 21.28 12.76
C MET A 780 -8.00 20.06 13.07
N LYS A 781 -8.39 19.27 14.07
CA LYS A 781 -7.85 17.93 14.33
C LYS A 781 -8.95 16.89 14.18
N MET A 782 -8.76 15.93 13.28
CA MET A 782 -9.85 15.11 12.76
C MET A 782 -10.05 13.77 13.44
N VAL A 783 -8.97 13.22 13.99
CA VAL A 783 -8.96 11.92 14.65
C VAL A 783 -8.71 12.07 16.15
N TRP A 784 -7.85 13.02 16.51
CA TRP A 784 -7.38 13.24 17.88
C TRP A 784 -7.73 14.63 18.37
N THR A 785 -7.85 14.79 19.67
CA THR A 785 -8.14 16.10 20.28
C THR A 785 -6.86 16.90 20.51
N SER A 786 -7.02 18.18 20.83
CA SER A 786 -5.94 18.99 21.38
C SER A 786 -5.65 18.56 22.82
N GLU A 787 -4.38 18.38 23.18
CA GLU A 787 -4.01 17.71 24.43
C GLU A 787 -3.00 18.51 25.26
N ILE A 788 -3.25 18.56 26.57
CA ILE A 788 -2.25 18.92 27.57
C ILE A 788 -2.17 17.73 28.52
N TRP A 789 -1.02 17.09 28.59
CA TRP A 789 -0.86 15.86 29.37
C TRP A 789 -0.40 16.18 30.77
N ILE A 790 -1.12 15.68 31.78
CA ILE A 790 -0.67 15.76 33.17
C ILE A 790 0.03 14.46 33.54
N ILE A 791 1.35 14.45 33.43
CA ILE A 791 2.20 13.30 33.73
C ILE A 791 2.41 13.23 35.24
N LYS A 792 1.92 12.16 35.85
CA LYS A 792 2.24 11.79 37.23
C LYS A 792 3.29 10.70 37.22
N LEU A 793 4.37 10.87 37.97
CA LEU A 793 5.40 9.84 38.13
C LEU A 793 5.13 9.02 39.39
N HIS A 794 5.10 7.70 39.24
CA HIS A 794 4.98 6.76 40.34
C HIS A 794 6.21 5.86 40.41
N VAL A 795 6.62 5.50 41.63
CA VAL A 795 7.66 4.49 41.86
C VAL A 795 7.15 3.15 41.33
N ALA A 796 7.86 2.55 40.38
CA ALA A 796 7.59 1.19 39.94
C ALA A 796 7.78 0.20 41.12
N SER A 797 6.72 -0.56 41.42
CA SER A 797 6.70 -1.58 42.48
C SER A 797 7.52 -2.82 42.15
#